data_AF-A0A290S6U4-F1
#
_entry.id   AF-A0A290S6U4-F1
#
_cell.length_a   1.000
_cell.length_b   1.000
_cell.length_c   1.000
_cell.angle_alpha   90.00
_cell.angle_beta   90.00
_cell.angle_gamma   90.00
#
_symmetry.space_group_name_H-M   'P 1'
#
loop_
_entity.id
_entity.type
_entity.pdbx_description
1 polymer ?
#
loop_
_entity_poly.entity_id
_entity_poly.type
_entity_poly.pdbx_seq_one_letter_code
_entity_poly.pdbx_strand_id
1 'polypeptide(L)'
;MYLLATIAGHCQAISNFSLSDFYKWLLASMTKKSKFMSWLGFGKSDKKEAEQKAAADKQQALAQEEAQKLEQEKLAQQAETERLQAEAEAERLEQERIAAEQIEAKRLEQEKLAQEQAEAECLKAEAETERLEQERIAAEQIEAKRLEQETLAQEQAEAERLKAEAETERLEQERIAAEQIEAKRLEQEKLAQEQAEAERLKAEAETERLEQERAENAEKIAIEQANAELLAKQQADAEAQRQEYAQRLADQETQMQLEQERLAAEKVETERLDQIRLEKKDEAVKAEKLAIEQANAELLAKEQADAEAQRQDQAKRLAEQEAQMRLEQERIAADKAESERLEQERIAAEKTQSERLEQERITAEKVENERLEQERIAAEKAQNERLEQERIAAEKAKNELLEQERIAADKVENERLEQERIAAEKAENERLDQERIAAEKLENERLEQERIAAGKAENERLEQERITAELAIEEAKKAEKPKKEGFFSRLKKGLLKTRVNIGSGFASIFSGKKIDDELFEDLETQLLTADLGVDTTMKLIDSLTDAANRKQLKDGDALYELMKQEMAAMLKTAEQPLVITKDKKPFVILMVGVNGVGKTTTIGKMAKQFQSEGKSVMLAAGDTFRAAAVEQLQVWGERNSIPVIAQHTGADSASVVFDAFQAAKARNIDVLIADTAGRLQNKDNLMQELEKIARVMKKIDPDAPHEVMLTIDAGTGQNAISQVNLFNQCVGLTGITLSKLDGTAKGGVIFAVADKFNIPIRYIGVGEGIDDLRAFKSDDFIDALFSQDEDDV
;
A
#
# COMPACT_ATOMS: atom_id res chain seq x y z
N MET A 1 -16.51 50.39 77.83
CA MET A 1 -17.41 50.59 78.99
C MET A 1 -17.29 49.35 79.86
N TYR A 2 -16.29 49.22 80.74
CA TYR A 2 -16.09 49.94 82.01
C TYR A 2 -17.31 49.87 82.93
N LEU A 3 -17.08 49.31 84.15
CA LEU A 3 -17.92 49.25 85.36
C LEU A 3 -19.11 48.27 85.31
N LEU A 4 -19.26 47.23 86.15
CA LEU A 4 -18.81 47.03 87.54
C LEU A 4 -18.57 45.54 87.84
N ALA A 5 -17.32 45.19 88.13
CA ALA A 5 -17.01 44.20 89.16
C ALA A 5 -17.13 44.85 90.55
N THR A 6 -17.03 44.04 91.62
CA THR A 6 -17.04 44.37 93.08
C THR A 6 -18.47 44.38 93.69
N ILE A 7 -18.87 43.51 94.61
CA ILE A 7 -18.40 43.28 96.00
C ILE A 7 -18.96 41.89 96.46
N ALA A 8 -18.11 40.89 96.76
CA ALA A 8 -17.78 40.35 98.11
C ALA A 8 -19.00 40.17 99.07
N GLY A 9 -19.34 38.98 99.55
CA GLY A 9 -18.66 38.31 100.67
C GLY A 9 -19.50 38.37 101.97
N HIS A 10 -19.83 37.19 102.51
CA HIS A 10 -20.28 36.89 103.89
C HIS A 10 -21.65 37.39 104.43
N CYS A 11 -22.54 36.42 104.74
CA CYS A 11 -23.46 36.34 105.90
C CYS A 11 -24.31 35.06 105.70
N GLN A 12 -24.02 33.90 106.29
CA GLN A 12 -24.18 33.49 107.69
C GLN A 12 -25.59 33.75 108.28
N ALA A 13 -26.30 32.64 108.52
CA ALA A 13 -27.39 32.41 109.47
C ALA A 13 -28.80 32.97 109.17
N ILE A 14 -29.80 32.19 109.65
CA ILE A 14 -31.24 32.49 109.80
C ILE A 14 -32.04 32.20 108.51
N SER A 15 -33.00 31.28 108.41
CA SER A 15 -33.87 30.67 109.43
C SER A 15 -34.54 29.40 108.86
N ASN A 16 -34.17 28.24 109.39
CA ASN A 16 -35.12 27.13 109.52
C ASN A 16 -35.98 27.45 110.75
N PHE A 17 -37.15 28.03 110.53
CA PHE A 17 -38.17 28.18 111.57
C PHE A 17 -39.51 27.76 110.97
N SER A 18 -39.82 26.47 111.12
CA SER A 18 -41.08 25.90 110.67
C SER A 18 -42.22 26.45 111.54
N LEU A 19 -43.32 26.88 110.91
CA LEU A 19 -44.58 27.25 111.59
C LEU A 19 -45.09 26.15 112.54
N SER A 20 -44.62 24.90 112.40
CA SER A 20 -44.98 23.79 113.27
C SER A 20 -44.36 23.86 114.68
N ASP A 21 -43.23 24.55 114.87
CA ASP A 21 -42.58 24.71 116.17
C ASP A 21 -43.16 25.89 116.97
N PHE A 22 -43.70 26.90 116.28
CA PHE A 22 -44.44 28.01 116.91
C PHE A 22 -45.79 27.54 117.48
N TYR A 23 -46.52 26.67 116.76
CA TYR A 23 -47.79 26.10 117.26
C TYR A 23 -47.59 25.11 118.42
N LYS A 24 -46.49 24.34 118.42
CA LYS A 24 -46.13 23.41 119.51
C LYS A 24 -45.67 24.15 120.77
N TRP A 25 -45.01 25.30 120.66
CA TRP A 25 -44.67 26.18 121.80
C TRP A 25 -45.91 26.87 122.39
N LEU A 26 -46.85 27.32 121.55
CA LEU A 26 -48.05 28.03 121.97
C LEU A 26 -49.04 27.11 122.72
N LEU A 27 -49.18 25.84 122.30
CA LEU A 27 -49.98 24.81 122.98
C LEU A 27 -49.35 24.28 124.29
N ALA A 28 -48.01 24.31 124.41
CA ALA A 28 -47.30 23.94 125.64
C ALA A 28 -47.30 25.04 126.72
N SER A 29 -47.67 26.29 126.38
CA SER A 29 -47.72 27.42 127.31
C SER A 29 -49.08 27.63 128.00
N MET A 30 -50.14 26.92 127.57
CA MET A 30 -51.50 27.03 128.14
C MET A 30 -51.93 25.82 129.01
N THR A 31 -50.98 25.16 129.67
CA THR A 31 -51.26 24.07 130.64
C THR A 31 -50.59 24.27 132.00
N LYS A 32 -50.55 25.51 132.51
CA LYS A 32 -50.22 25.82 133.92
C LYS A 32 -50.94 27.08 134.41
N LYS A 33 -52.24 26.95 134.76
CA LYS A 33 -52.96 27.77 135.75
C LYS A 33 -54.37 27.20 136.00
N SER A 34 -54.43 25.98 136.50
CA SER A 34 -55.57 25.47 137.26
C SER A 34 -55.06 25.10 138.66
N LYS A 35 -55.30 26.00 139.63
CA LYS A 35 -55.24 25.82 141.11
C LYS A 35 -55.08 27.19 141.80
N PHE A 36 -56.14 27.99 141.88
CA PHE A 36 -56.27 29.02 142.94
C PHE A 36 -57.69 29.54 143.22
N MET A 37 -58.76 28.90 142.76
CA MET A 37 -60.13 29.25 143.20
C MET A 37 -60.98 28.01 143.49
N SER A 38 -60.45 27.16 144.38
CA SER A 38 -61.23 26.20 145.17
C SER A 38 -61.05 26.58 146.64
N TRP A 39 -61.65 27.71 147.02
CA TRP A 39 -61.76 28.16 148.41
C TRP A 39 -62.96 29.10 148.56
N LEU A 40 -64.16 28.54 148.49
CA LEU A 40 -65.40 29.03 149.10
C LEU A 40 -66.51 28.03 148.74
N GLY A 41 -66.78 27.12 149.68
CA GLY A 41 -67.80 26.09 149.53
C GLY A 41 -69.20 26.72 149.43
N PHE A 42 -69.90 26.41 148.34
CA PHE A 42 -71.36 26.42 148.28
C PHE A 42 -71.79 25.34 147.27
N GLY A 43 -72.32 24.24 147.78
CA GLY A 43 -72.96 23.24 146.94
C GLY A 43 -74.27 23.79 146.37
N LYS A 44 -74.51 23.53 145.07
CA LYS A 44 -75.84 23.25 144.48
C LYS A 44 -75.74 23.02 142.95
N SER A 45 -76.42 21.95 142.53
CA SER A 45 -77.09 21.74 141.23
C SER A 45 -76.27 21.22 140.03
N ASP A 46 -76.10 19.89 139.98
CA ASP A 46 -75.60 19.04 138.86
C ASP A 46 -76.38 19.13 137.53
N LYS A 47 -77.27 20.12 137.34
CA LYS A 47 -78.05 20.30 136.09
C LYS A 47 -77.46 21.36 135.14
N LYS A 48 -76.70 22.34 135.65
CA LYS A 48 -76.17 23.45 134.82
C LYS A 48 -74.82 23.14 134.14
N GLU A 49 -73.97 22.31 134.75
CA GLU A 49 -72.71 21.86 134.12
C GLU A 49 -72.96 20.86 132.97
N ALA A 50 -73.98 20.01 133.08
CA ALA A 50 -74.36 19.08 132.01
C ALA A 50 -74.92 19.81 130.77
N GLU A 51 -75.71 20.87 130.95
CA GLU A 51 -76.24 21.68 129.84
C GLU A 51 -75.14 22.53 129.17
N GLN A 52 -74.19 23.09 129.94
CA GLN A 52 -73.05 23.83 129.37
C GLN A 52 -72.08 22.91 128.62
N LYS A 53 -71.82 21.70 129.14
CA LYS A 53 -70.97 20.71 128.46
C LYS A 53 -71.62 20.17 127.19
N ALA A 54 -72.93 19.88 127.21
CA ALA A 54 -73.67 19.46 126.02
C ALA A 54 -73.75 20.58 124.95
N ALA A 55 -73.86 21.84 125.35
CA ALA A 55 -73.81 22.98 124.42
C ALA A 55 -72.42 23.17 123.80
N ALA A 56 -71.35 23.02 124.59
CA ALA A 56 -69.96 23.08 124.12
C ALA A 56 -69.62 21.91 123.18
N ASP A 57 -70.01 20.68 123.52
CA ASP A 57 -69.80 19.49 122.69
C ASP A 57 -70.58 19.61 121.37
N LYS A 58 -71.78 20.18 121.39
CA LYS A 58 -72.57 20.46 120.17
C LYS A 58 -71.94 21.55 119.29
N GLN A 59 -71.39 22.61 119.89
CA GLN A 59 -70.64 23.63 119.17
C GLN A 59 -69.33 23.08 118.58
N GLN A 60 -68.65 22.20 119.31
CA GLN A 60 -67.41 21.58 118.86
C GLN A 60 -67.66 20.56 117.73
N ALA A 61 -68.77 19.81 117.79
CA ALA A 61 -69.20 18.94 116.70
C ALA A 61 -69.59 19.73 115.44
N LEU A 62 -70.32 20.83 115.57
CA LEU A 62 -70.63 21.73 114.45
C LEU A 62 -69.37 22.35 113.84
N ALA A 63 -68.42 22.80 114.66
CA ALA A 63 -67.15 23.34 114.18
C ALA A 63 -66.27 22.27 113.50
N GLN A 64 -66.32 21.02 113.96
CA GLN A 64 -65.63 19.90 113.29
C GLN A 64 -66.28 19.55 111.95
N GLU A 65 -67.60 19.58 111.86
CA GLU A 65 -68.32 19.33 110.61
C GLU A 65 -68.07 20.46 109.59
N GLU A 66 -68.06 21.72 110.03
CA GLU A 66 -67.70 22.87 109.19
C GLU A 66 -66.23 22.82 108.75
N ALA A 67 -65.30 22.44 109.63
CA ALA A 67 -63.90 22.27 109.29
C ALA A 67 -63.69 21.14 108.26
N GLN A 68 -64.41 20.02 108.41
CA GLN A 68 -64.38 18.92 107.45
C GLN A 68 -64.98 19.32 106.10
N LYS A 69 -66.08 20.08 106.07
CA LYS A 69 -66.63 20.63 104.83
C LYS A 69 -65.65 21.58 104.14
N LEU A 70 -65.02 22.47 104.89
CA LEU A 70 -64.02 23.41 104.36
C LEU A 70 -62.78 22.67 103.83
N GLU A 71 -62.36 21.59 104.49
CA GLU A 71 -61.23 20.76 104.05
C GLU A 71 -61.58 19.96 102.78
N GLN A 72 -62.79 19.40 102.72
CA GLN A 72 -63.30 18.76 101.49
C GLN A 72 -63.44 19.75 100.34
N GLU A 73 -63.90 20.96 100.61
CA GLU A 73 -64.02 22.02 99.59
C GLU A 73 -62.64 22.48 99.09
N LYS A 74 -61.65 22.60 99.96
CA LYS A 74 -60.25 22.88 99.56
C LYS A 74 -59.64 21.75 98.75
N LEU A 75 -59.87 20.49 99.13
CA LEU A 75 -59.42 19.33 98.36
C LEU A 75 -60.10 19.27 96.98
N ALA A 76 -61.39 19.60 96.89
CA ALA A 76 -62.11 19.68 95.63
C ALA A 76 -61.57 20.81 94.74
N GLN A 77 -61.34 22.00 95.31
CA GLN A 77 -60.73 23.12 94.59
C GLN A 77 -59.30 22.79 94.12
N GLN A 78 -58.52 22.12 94.96
CA GLN A 78 -57.17 21.70 94.60
C GLN A 78 -57.20 20.69 93.44
N ALA A 79 -58.06 19.68 93.52
CA ALA A 79 -58.24 18.69 92.45
C ALA A 79 -58.74 19.32 91.13
N GLU A 80 -59.60 20.34 91.21
CA GLU A 80 -60.06 21.11 90.05
C GLU A 80 -58.92 21.94 89.44
N THR A 81 -58.10 22.60 90.27
CA THR A 81 -56.93 23.34 89.77
C THR A 81 -55.86 22.42 89.15
N GLU A 82 -55.62 21.25 89.73
CA GLU A 82 -54.68 20.26 89.18
C GLU A 82 -55.19 19.70 87.85
N ARG A 83 -56.50 19.48 87.70
CA ARG A 83 -57.11 19.11 86.42
C ARG A 83 -56.94 20.17 85.35
N LEU A 84 -57.23 21.43 85.68
CA LEU A 84 -57.06 22.55 84.74
C LEU A 84 -55.59 22.77 84.35
N GLN A 85 -54.66 22.56 85.29
CA GLN A 85 -53.22 22.60 84.99
C GLN A 85 -52.79 21.47 84.05
N ALA A 86 -53.28 20.24 84.29
CA ALA A 86 -52.99 19.10 83.42
C ALA A 86 -53.59 19.28 82.01
N GLU A 87 -54.80 19.85 81.90
CA GLU A 87 -55.44 20.15 80.63
C GLU A 87 -54.66 21.24 79.85
N ALA A 88 -54.26 22.32 80.52
CA ALA A 88 -53.43 23.37 79.91
C ALA A 88 -52.04 22.87 79.50
N GLU A 89 -51.43 21.95 80.26
CA GLU A 89 -50.15 21.34 79.91
C GLU A 89 -50.29 20.40 78.69
N ALA A 90 -51.37 19.62 78.61
CA ALA A 90 -51.67 18.78 77.46
C ALA A 90 -51.89 19.61 76.18
N GLU A 91 -52.63 20.71 76.25
CA GLU A 91 -52.81 21.63 75.10
C GLU A 91 -51.48 22.25 74.65
N ARG A 92 -50.60 22.62 75.58
CA ARG A 92 -49.27 23.15 75.23
C ARG A 92 -48.40 22.11 74.52
N LEU A 93 -48.38 20.88 75.01
CA LEU A 93 -47.64 19.79 74.37
C LEU A 93 -48.19 19.47 72.98
N GLU A 94 -49.51 19.55 72.79
CA GLU A 94 -50.11 19.37 71.46
C GLU A 94 -49.74 20.51 70.50
N GLN A 95 -49.73 21.75 70.97
CA GLN A 95 -49.28 22.90 70.16
C GLN A 95 -47.79 22.81 69.79
N GLU A 96 -46.93 22.38 70.71
CA GLU A 96 -45.51 22.15 70.44
C GLU A 96 -45.29 21.03 69.42
N ARG A 97 -46.07 19.95 69.49
CA ARG A 97 -46.05 18.86 68.49
C ARG A 97 -46.42 19.35 67.10
N ILE A 98 -47.50 20.12 66.97
CA ILE A 98 -47.95 20.68 65.68
C ILE A 98 -46.91 21.65 65.12
N ALA A 99 -46.29 22.48 65.96
CA ALA A 99 -45.24 23.39 65.53
C ALA A 99 -43.99 22.65 65.02
N ALA A 100 -43.59 21.57 65.69
CA ALA A 100 -42.48 20.72 65.26
C ALA A 100 -42.77 20.06 63.91
N GLU A 101 -43.98 19.53 63.72
CA GLU A 101 -44.40 18.91 62.45
C GLU A 101 -44.40 19.91 61.28
N GLN A 102 -44.83 21.16 61.52
CA GLN A 102 -44.78 22.21 60.50
C GLN A 102 -43.35 22.65 60.14
N ILE A 103 -42.43 22.65 61.11
CA ILE A 103 -41.01 22.95 60.85
C ILE A 103 -40.39 21.84 60.00
N GLU A 104 -40.69 20.58 60.31
CA GLU A 104 -40.20 19.43 59.56
C GLU A 104 -40.75 19.41 58.13
N ALA A 105 -42.04 19.69 57.95
CA ALA A 105 -42.66 19.81 56.63
C ALA A 105 -42.00 20.90 55.77
N LYS A 106 -41.74 22.09 56.34
CA LYS A 106 -41.05 23.18 55.63
C LYS A 106 -39.60 22.83 55.28
N ARG A 107 -38.91 22.10 56.15
CA ARG A 107 -37.54 21.64 55.89
C ARG A 107 -37.51 20.66 54.73
N LEU A 108 -38.42 19.68 54.70
CA LEU A 108 -38.54 18.72 53.61
C LEU A 108 -38.91 19.41 52.29
N GLU A 109 -39.76 20.43 52.31
CA GLU A 109 -40.10 21.22 51.13
C GLU A 109 -38.89 22.01 50.60
N GLN A 110 -38.10 22.63 51.48
CA GLN A 110 -36.86 23.32 51.11
C GLN A 110 -35.80 22.37 50.55
N GLU A 111 -35.69 21.17 51.11
CA GLU A 111 -34.75 20.14 50.65
C GLU A 111 -35.13 19.63 49.26
N LYS A 112 -36.42 19.39 49.00
CA LYS A 112 -36.93 19.04 47.66
C LYS A 112 -36.63 20.15 46.64
N LEU A 113 -36.89 21.40 46.99
CA LEU A 113 -36.62 22.53 46.09
C LEU A 113 -35.12 22.68 45.78
N ALA A 114 -34.26 22.46 46.78
CA ALA A 114 -32.81 22.47 46.59
C ALA A 114 -32.34 21.31 45.69
N GLN A 115 -32.95 20.14 45.83
CA GLN A 115 -32.66 18.99 44.99
C GLN A 115 -33.08 19.23 43.54
N GLU A 116 -34.30 19.75 43.30
CA GLU A 116 -34.77 20.10 41.95
C GLU A 116 -33.89 21.16 41.28
N GLN A 117 -33.39 22.14 42.05
CA GLN A 117 -32.46 23.15 41.54
C GLN A 117 -31.10 22.55 41.16
N ALA A 118 -30.55 21.65 42.00
CA ALA A 118 -29.30 20.97 41.72
C ALA A 118 -29.41 20.04 40.49
N GLU A 119 -30.52 19.32 40.35
CA GLU A 119 -30.81 18.48 39.17
C GLU A 119 -30.92 19.35 37.90
N ALA A 120 -31.59 20.50 37.98
CA ALA A 120 -31.70 21.42 36.84
C ALA A 120 -30.35 22.06 36.46
N GLU A 121 -29.45 22.31 37.41
CA GLU A 121 -28.08 22.79 37.12
C GLU A 121 -27.21 21.69 36.51
N CYS A 122 -27.33 20.44 36.99
CA CYS A 122 -26.62 19.28 36.43
C CYS A 122 -27.02 19.06 34.96
N LEU A 123 -28.33 19.09 34.66
CA LEU A 123 -28.84 18.94 33.28
C LEU A 123 -28.37 20.06 32.35
N LYS A 124 -28.22 21.30 32.86
CA LYS A 124 -27.68 22.41 32.06
C LYS A 124 -26.19 22.23 31.77
N ALA A 125 -25.42 21.76 32.74
CA ALA A 125 -24.01 21.48 32.56
C ALA A 125 -23.80 20.32 31.57
N GLU A 126 -24.61 19.26 31.67
CA GLU A 126 -24.60 18.14 30.73
C GLU A 126 -24.90 18.60 29.29
N ALA A 127 -25.96 19.40 29.11
CA ALA A 127 -26.31 19.95 27.79
C ALA A 127 -25.20 20.86 27.21
N GLU A 128 -24.50 21.63 28.05
CA GLU A 128 -23.36 22.44 27.61
C GLU A 128 -22.16 21.58 27.21
N THR A 129 -21.88 20.51 27.94
CA THR A 129 -20.82 19.55 27.58
C THR A 129 -21.12 18.82 26.27
N GLU A 130 -22.37 18.41 26.05
CA GLU A 130 -22.80 17.80 24.79
C GLU A 130 -22.65 18.78 23.61
N ARG A 131 -23.00 20.06 23.81
CA ARG A 131 -22.83 21.08 22.76
C ARG A 131 -21.37 21.28 22.39
N LEU A 132 -20.49 21.37 23.39
CA LEU A 132 -19.04 21.51 23.17
C LEU A 132 -18.44 20.28 22.49
N GLU A 133 -18.93 19.08 22.82
CA GLU A 133 -18.51 17.85 22.17
C GLU A 133 -18.97 17.79 20.70
N GLN A 134 -20.20 18.22 20.40
CA GLN A 134 -20.70 18.34 19.03
C GLN A 134 -19.90 19.36 18.21
N GLU A 135 -19.58 20.53 18.80
CA GLU A 135 -18.73 21.55 18.15
C GLU A 135 -17.31 21.01 17.86
N ARG A 136 -16.73 20.23 18.79
CA ARG A 136 -15.43 19.56 18.58
C ARG A 136 -15.49 18.54 17.43
N ILE A 137 -16.52 17.69 17.39
CA ILE A 137 -16.70 16.68 16.33
C ILE A 137 -16.87 17.37 14.98
N ALA A 138 -17.64 18.45 14.92
CA ALA A 138 -17.81 19.22 13.68
C ALA A 138 -16.49 19.84 13.19
N ALA A 139 -15.67 20.39 14.10
CA ALA A 139 -14.36 20.94 13.77
C ALA A 139 -13.41 19.85 13.23
N GLU A 140 -13.38 18.68 13.87
CA GLU A 140 -12.55 17.53 13.46
C GLU A 140 -12.97 17.01 12.07
N GLN A 141 -14.27 16.96 11.77
CA GLN A 141 -14.77 16.58 10.44
C GLN A 141 -14.38 17.60 9.35
N ILE A 142 -14.37 18.90 9.68
CA ILE A 142 -13.94 19.94 8.74
C ILE A 142 -12.45 19.80 8.45
N GLU A 143 -11.63 19.55 9.47
CA GLU A 143 -10.19 19.33 9.31
C GLU A 143 -9.89 18.06 8.51
N ALA A 144 -10.60 16.96 8.78
CA ALA A 144 -10.50 15.73 8.02
C ALA A 144 -10.85 15.93 6.53
N LYS A 145 -11.95 16.62 6.21
CA LYS A 145 -12.32 16.94 4.82
C LYS A 145 -11.28 17.81 4.12
N ARG A 146 -10.64 18.74 4.85
CA ARG A 146 -9.58 19.59 4.30
C ARG A 146 -8.33 18.78 3.97
N LEU A 147 -7.92 17.89 4.88
CA LEU A 147 -6.80 16.98 4.66
C LEU A 147 -7.06 16.05 3.46
N GLU A 148 -8.27 15.51 3.35
CA GLU A 148 -8.68 14.67 2.22
C GLU A 148 -8.61 15.42 0.88
N GLN A 149 -9.08 16.67 0.84
CA GLN A 149 -8.96 17.53 -0.34
C GLN A 149 -7.49 17.85 -0.68
N GLU A 150 -6.65 18.07 0.31
CA GLU A 150 -5.23 18.33 0.11
C GLU A 150 -4.49 17.09 -0.43
N THR A 151 -4.81 15.89 0.09
CA THR A 151 -4.27 14.64 -0.44
C THR A 151 -4.72 14.38 -1.87
N LEU A 152 -6.00 14.63 -2.19
CA LEU A 152 -6.51 14.46 -3.55
C LEU A 152 -5.85 15.44 -4.53
N ALA A 153 -5.60 16.68 -4.10
CA ALA A 153 -4.89 17.67 -4.90
C ALA A 153 -3.42 17.27 -5.13
N GLN A 154 -2.75 16.69 -4.14
CA GLN A 154 -1.38 16.17 -4.29
C GLN A 154 -1.31 14.98 -5.26
N GLU A 155 -2.24 14.02 -5.14
CA GLU A 155 -2.32 12.88 -6.06
C GLU A 155 -2.58 13.32 -7.51
N GLN A 156 -3.45 14.32 -7.70
CA GLN A 156 -3.71 14.88 -9.03
C GLN A 156 -2.46 15.57 -9.61
N ALA A 157 -1.76 16.36 -8.80
CA ALA A 157 -0.53 17.03 -9.22
C ALA A 157 0.60 16.02 -9.55
N GLU A 158 0.71 14.93 -8.79
CA GLU A 158 1.65 13.85 -9.08
C GLU A 158 1.28 13.10 -10.37
N ALA A 159 0.00 12.81 -10.58
CA ALA A 159 -0.47 12.18 -11.82
C ALA A 159 -0.23 13.06 -13.06
N GLU A 160 -0.38 14.37 -12.95
CA GLU A 160 -0.04 15.31 -14.03
C GLU A 160 1.47 15.36 -14.30
N ARG A 161 2.30 15.33 -13.25
CA ARG A 161 3.76 15.25 -13.39
C ARG A 161 4.21 13.97 -14.10
N LEU A 162 3.66 12.82 -13.71
CA LEU A 162 3.99 11.53 -14.34
C LEU A 162 3.55 11.49 -15.81
N LYS A 163 2.41 12.11 -16.15
CA LYS A 163 1.98 12.25 -17.56
C LYS A 163 2.95 13.13 -18.35
N ALA A 164 3.39 14.25 -17.79
CA ALA A 164 4.36 15.13 -18.44
C ALA A 164 5.72 14.42 -18.62
N GLU A 165 6.17 13.67 -17.62
CA GLU A 165 7.41 12.89 -17.68
C GLU A 165 7.33 11.81 -18.77
N ALA A 166 6.23 11.05 -18.82
CA ALA A 166 5.99 10.05 -19.87
C ALA A 166 5.93 10.67 -21.27
N GLU A 167 5.35 11.87 -21.41
CA GLU A 167 5.34 12.59 -22.68
C GLU A 167 6.75 13.04 -23.09
N THR A 168 7.56 13.52 -22.15
CA THR A 168 8.96 13.88 -22.42
C THR A 168 9.80 12.67 -22.82
N GLU A 169 9.65 11.53 -22.14
CA GLU A 169 10.32 10.29 -22.51
C GLU A 169 9.92 9.82 -23.91
N ARG A 170 8.63 9.91 -24.25
CA ARG A 170 8.15 9.55 -25.58
C ARG A 170 8.74 10.46 -26.66
N LEU A 171 8.78 11.77 -26.43
CA LEU A 171 9.40 12.72 -27.36
C LEU A 171 10.91 12.46 -27.52
N GLU A 172 11.59 12.07 -26.44
CA GLU A 172 13.00 11.69 -26.50
C GLU A 172 13.21 10.40 -27.29
N GLN A 173 12.35 9.39 -27.12
CA GLN A 173 12.39 8.17 -27.93
C GLN A 173 12.11 8.44 -29.41
N GLU A 174 11.14 9.30 -29.73
CA GLU A 174 10.86 9.73 -31.11
C GLU A 174 12.07 10.48 -31.71
N ARG A 175 12.74 11.34 -30.93
CA ARG A 175 13.98 12.01 -31.35
C ARG A 175 15.11 11.02 -31.65
N ILE A 176 15.35 10.06 -30.74
CA ILE A 176 16.39 9.04 -30.94
C ILE A 176 16.09 8.18 -32.17
N ALA A 177 14.82 7.82 -32.37
CA ALA A 177 14.40 7.06 -33.55
C ALA A 177 14.63 7.85 -34.85
N ALA A 178 14.32 9.15 -34.87
CA ALA A 178 14.57 10.03 -36.01
C ALA A 178 16.07 10.15 -36.33
N GLU A 179 16.91 10.33 -35.30
CA GLU A 179 18.37 10.40 -35.44
C GLU A 179 18.95 9.09 -36.00
N GLN A 180 18.43 7.93 -35.56
CA GLN A 180 18.83 6.63 -36.10
C GLN A 180 18.41 6.45 -37.57
N ILE A 181 17.25 6.95 -37.96
CA ILE A 181 16.79 6.92 -39.36
C ILE A 181 17.69 7.80 -40.22
N GLU A 182 18.06 8.99 -39.75
CA GLU A 182 18.95 9.90 -40.46
C GLU A 182 20.37 9.33 -40.59
N ALA A 183 20.90 8.72 -39.52
CA ALA A 183 22.20 8.04 -39.55
C ALA A 183 22.23 6.90 -40.58
N LYS A 184 21.18 6.05 -40.61
CA LYS A 184 21.07 4.97 -41.61
C LYS A 184 20.96 5.51 -43.03
N ARG A 185 20.25 6.63 -43.24
CA ARG A 185 20.13 7.27 -44.54
C ARG A 185 21.49 7.80 -45.02
N LEU A 186 22.25 8.48 -44.14
CA LEU A 186 23.60 8.96 -44.46
C LEU A 186 24.56 7.81 -44.76
N GLU A 187 24.45 6.69 -44.05
CA GLU A 187 25.24 5.49 -44.30
C GLU A 187 24.91 4.87 -45.67
N GLN A 188 23.62 4.77 -46.03
CA GLN A 188 23.18 4.32 -47.35
C GLN A 188 23.65 5.25 -48.47
N GLU A 189 23.62 6.56 -48.24
CA GLU A 189 24.09 7.55 -49.20
C GLU A 189 25.60 7.45 -49.43
N LYS A 190 26.39 7.27 -48.37
CA LYS A 190 27.84 6.99 -48.48
C LYS A 190 28.12 5.71 -49.26
N LEU A 191 27.40 4.63 -48.96
CA LEU A 191 27.55 3.36 -49.67
C LEU A 191 27.21 3.52 -51.16
N ALA A 192 26.16 4.27 -51.49
CA ALA A 192 25.80 4.56 -52.87
C ALA A 192 26.86 5.40 -53.59
N GLN A 193 27.47 6.37 -52.91
CA GLN A 193 28.58 7.17 -53.45
C GLN A 193 29.83 6.31 -53.71
N GLU A 194 30.22 5.46 -52.77
CA GLU A 194 31.34 4.53 -52.94
C GLU A 194 31.11 3.55 -54.11
N GLN A 195 29.88 3.05 -54.25
CA GLN A 195 29.51 2.18 -55.38
C GLN A 195 29.60 2.94 -56.72
N ALA A 196 29.08 4.16 -56.78
CA ALA A 196 29.15 4.99 -57.98
C ALA A 196 30.60 5.35 -58.35
N GLU A 197 31.45 5.66 -57.36
CA GLU A 197 32.88 5.92 -57.58
C GLU A 197 33.60 4.67 -58.09
N ALA A 198 33.32 3.50 -57.51
CA ALA A 198 33.87 2.23 -57.95
C ALA A 198 33.44 1.88 -59.40
N GLU A 199 32.21 2.18 -59.79
CA GLU A 199 31.74 2.00 -61.17
C GLU A 199 32.42 2.98 -62.14
N ARG A 200 32.61 4.24 -61.75
CA ARG A 200 33.35 5.22 -62.58
C ARG A 200 34.81 4.79 -62.79
N LEU A 201 35.50 4.35 -61.74
CA LEU A 201 36.88 3.85 -61.85
C LEU A 201 36.98 2.62 -62.74
N LYS A 202 35.99 1.71 -62.68
CA LYS A 202 35.93 0.55 -63.60
C LYS A 202 35.74 0.98 -65.05
N ALA A 203 34.84 1.93 -65.30
CA ALA A 203 34.61 2.46 -66.64
C ALA A 203 35.86 3.18 -67.19
N GLU A 204 36.55 3.95 -66.36
CA GLU A 204 37.79 4.63 -66.71
C GLU A 204 38.91 3.64 -67.05
N ALA A 205 39.10 2.61 -66.23
CA ALA A 205 40.06 1.53 -66.50
C ALA A 205 39.73 0.75 -67.78
N GLU A 206 38.44 0.54 -68.09
CA GLU A 206 38.01 -0.09 -69.34
C GLU A 206 38.29 0.80 -70.55
N THR A 207 38.06 2.12 -70.44
CA THR A 207 38.43 3.07 -71.50
C THR A 207 39.94 3.12 -71.74
N GLU A 208 40.76 3.17 -70.70
CA GLU A 208 42.23 3.15 -70.83
C GLU A 208 42.71 1.87 -71.51
N ARG A 209 42.12 0.72 -71.16
CA ARG A 209 42.45 -0.58 -71.78
C ARG A 209 42.10 -0.60 -73.27
N LEU A 210 40.94 -0.06 -73.65
CA LEU A 210 40.53 0.04 -75.06
C LEU A 210 41.42 1.02 -75.84
N GLU A 211 41.88 2.09 -75.21
CA GLU A 211 42.84 3.02 -75.83
C GLU A 211 44.21 2.38 -76.04
N GLN A 212 44.71 1.60 -75.07
CA GLN A 212 45.94 0.82 -75.24
C GLN A 212 45.81 -0.19 -76.38
N GLU A 213 44.71 -0.95 -76.44
CA GLU A 213 44.47 -1.91 -77.52
C GLU A 213 44.39 -1.22 -78.90
N ARG A 214 43.77 -0.04 -78.98
CA ARG A 214 43.75 0.78 -80.20
C ARG A 214 45.14 1.27 -80.58
N ALA A 215 45.95 1.69 -79.62
CA ALA A 215 47.33 2.12 -79.87
C ALA A 215 48.21 0.96 -80.39
N GLU A 216 48.13 -0.21 -79.76
CA GLU A 216 48.84 -1.42 -80.23
C GLU A 216 48.39 -1.85 -81.63
N ASN A 217 47.08 -1.77 -81.93
CA ASN A 217 46.57 -2.08 -83.25
C ASN A 217 47.00 -1.05 -84.30
N ALA A 218 47.03 0.24 -83.95
CA ALA A 218 47.55 1.29 -84.82
C ALA A 218 49.04 1.10 -85.12
N GLU A 219 49.84 0.71 -84.13
CA GLU A 219 51.26 0.39 -84.31
C GLU A 219 51.46 -0.81 -85.24
N LYS A 220 50.68 -1.88 -85.08
CA LYS A 220 50.69 -3.03 -86.00
C LYS A 220 50.36 -2.62 -87.43
N ILE A 221 49.32 -1.82 -87.63
CA ILE A 221 48.92 -1.32 -88.96
C ILE A 221 50.04 -0.46 -89.56
N ALA A 222 50.68 0.41 -88.77
CA ALA A 222 51.77 1.25 -89.24
C ALA A 222 53.00 0.42 -89.66
N ILE A 223 53.35 -0.62 -88.91
CA ILE A 223 54.43 -1.56 -89.26
C ILE A 223 54.10 -2.30 -90.57
N GLU A 224 52.86 -2.75 -90.74
CA GLU A 224 52.42 -3.46 -91.94
C GLU A 224 52.44 -2.55 -93.17
N GLN A 225 52.01 -1.29 -93.04
CA GLN A 225 52.11 -0.27 -94.08
C GLN A 225 53.56 0.04 -94.45
N ALA A 226 54.44 0.23 -93.46
CA ALA A 226 55.87 0.47 -93.71
C ALA A 226 56.55 -0.71 -94.43
N ASN A 227 56.19 -1.95 -94.06
CA ASN A 227 56.68 -3.14 -94.75
C ASN A 227 56.16 -3.22 -96.20
N ALA A 228 54.91 -2.84 -96.44
CA ALA A 228 54.34 -2.78 -97.79
C ALA A 228 55.02 -1.72 -98.67
N GLU A 229 55.29 -0.53 -98.12
CA GLU A 229 56.04 0.52 -98.81
C GLU A 229 57.48 0.09 -99.14
N LEU A 230 58.16 -0.57 -98.20
CA LEU A 230 59.50 -1.11 -98.42
C LEU A 230 59.51 -2.15 -99.55
N LEU A 231 58.51 -3.03 -99.58
CA LEU A 231 58.35 -4.03 -100.64
C LEU A 231 58.08 -3.37 -102.00
N ALA A 232 57.21 -2.36 -102.04
CA ALA A 232 56.94 -1.59 -103.26
C ALA A 232 58.19 -0.89 -103.78
N LYS A 233 59.01 -0.32 -102.89
CA LYS A 233 60.29 0.30 -103.24
C LYS A 233 61.29 -0.72 -103.81
N GLN A 234 61.41 -1.89 -103.19
CA GLN A 234 62.25 -2.98 -103.71
C GLN A 234 61.81 -3.46 -105.09
N GLN A 235 60.50 -3.52 -105.33
CA GLN A 235 59.93 -3.87 -106.64
C GLN A 235 60.23 -2.79 -107.69
N ALA A 236 60.06 -1.51 -107.36
CA ALA A 236 60.39 -0.40 -108.25
C ALA A 236 61.89 -0.34 -108.58
N ASP A 237 62.77 -0.55 -107.61
CA ASP A 237 64.22 -0.62 -107.82
C ASP A 237 64.60 -1.80 -108.73
N ALA A 238 63.95 -2.96 -108.56
CA ALA A 238 64.16 -4.12 -109.42
C ALA A 238 63.64 -3.90 -110.86
N GLU A 239 62.52 -3.20 -111.03
CA GLU A 239 62.01 -2.80 -112.34
C GLU A 239 62.91 -1.78 -113.03
N ALA A 240 63.42 -0.78 -112.31
CA ALA A 240 64.38 0.18 -112.83
C ALA A 240 65.67 -0.52 -113.31
N GLN A 241 66.19 -1.48 -112.54
CA GLN A 241 67.34 -2.29 -112.97
C GLN A 241 67.05 -3.12 -114.23
N ARG A 242 65.84 -3.68 -114.37
CA ARG A 242 65.43 -4.41 -115.57
C ARG A 242 65.33 -3.50 -116.78
N GLN A 243 64.79 -2.30 -116.61
CA GLN A 243 64.69 -1.29 -117.67
C GLN A 243 66.08 -0.82 -118.10
N GLU A 244 66.97 -0.54 -117.16
CA GLU A 244 68.36 -0.15 -117.47
C GLU A 244 69.12 -1.27 -118.20
N TYR A 245 68.92 -2.54 -117.80
CA TYR A 245 69.50 -3.69 -118.49
C TYR A 245 68.95 -3.86 -119.91
N ALA A 246 67.63 -3.69 -120.10
CA ALA A 246 66.99 -3.75 -121.41
C ALA A 246 67.47 -2.61 -122.34
N GLN A 247 67.66 -1.42 -121.78
CA GLN A 247 68.16 -0.26 -122.52
C GLN A 247 69.61 -0.43 -122.96
N ARG A 248 70.48 -0.99 -122.10
CA ARG A 248 71.85 -1.38 -122.50
C ARG A 248 71.87 -2.40 -123.62
N LEU A 249 70.95 -3.37 -123.62
CA LEU A 249 70.84 -4.34 -124.72
C LEU A 249 70.46 -3.65 -126.05
N ALA A 250 69.48 -2.74 -126.01
CA ALA A 250 69.04 -1.98 -127.18
C ALA A 250 70.15 -1.05 -127.72
N ASP A 251 70.91 -0.40 -126.85
CA ASP A 251 72.08 0.41 -127.24
C ASP A 251 73.17 -0.45 -127.89
N GLN A 252 73.36 -1.69 -127.41
CA GLN A 252 74.33 -2.63 -127.96
C GLN A 252 73.91 -3.16 -129.35
N GLU A 253 72.62 -3.40 -129.56
CA GLU A 253 72.07 -3.74 -130.88
C GLU A 253 72.20 -2.57 -131.88
N THR A 254 71.93 -1.35 -131.42
CA THR A 254 72.05 -0.14 -132.23
C THR A 254 73.51 0.12 -132.62
N GLN A 255 74.47 -0.10 -131.72
CA GLN A 255 75.90 -0.01 -132.03
C GLN A 255 76.37 -1.08 -133.03
N MET A 256 75.86 -2.32 -132.96
CA MET A 256 76.16 -3.33 -133.98
C MET A 256 75.62 -2.97 -135.36
N GLN A 257 74.42 -2.38 -135.44
CA GLN A 257 73.83 -1.93 -136.71
C GLN A 257 74.61 -0.75 -137.31
N LEU A 258 75.00 0.23 -136.49
CA LEU A 258 75.82 1.36 -136.93
C LEU A 258 77.24 0.95 -137.32
N GLU A 259 77.82 -0.09 -136.70
CA GLU A 259 79.14 -0.61 -137.08
C GLU A 259 79.09 -1.45 -138.37
N GLN A 260 77.99 -2.17 -138.62
CA GLN A 260 77.73 -2.82 -139.92
C GLN A 260 77.55 -1.80 -141.05
N GLU A 261 76.87 -0.68 -140.80
CA GLU A 261 76.71 0.40 -141.79
C GLU A 261 78.02 1.21 -142.00
N ARG A 262 78.85 1.39 -140.96
CA ARG A 262 80.11 2.15 -141.05
C ARG A 262 81.24 1.39 -141.77
N LEU A 263 81.18 0.07 -141.86
CA LEU A 263 82.14 -0.75 -142.63
C LEU A 263 81.74 -0.95 -144.10
N ALA A 264 80.55 -0.52 -144.52
CA ALA A 264 80.05 -0.66 -145.89
C ALA A 264 80.18 0.62 -146.75
N ALA A 265 80.57 1.76 -146.18
CA ALA A 265 80.56 3.06 -146.87
C ALA A 265 81.94 3.74 -146.92
N GLU A 266 82.95 3.08 -147.49
CA GLU A 266 84.20 3.73 -147.94
C GLU A 266 84.84 2.96 -149.11
N LYS A 267 84.24 3.06 -150.31
CA LYS A 267 84.90 2.93 -151.63
C LYS A 267 83.96 3.23 -152.81
N VAL A 268 84.15 4.44 -153.35
CA VAL A 268 84.10 4.84 -154.78
C VAL A 268 82.74 4.83 -155.51
N GLU A 269 82.12 6.01 -155.52
CA GLU A 269 81.77 6.84 -156.70
C GLU A 269 81.69 6.14 -158.07
N THR A 270 80.49 6.08 -158.71
CA THR A 270 80.25 6.52 -160.11
C THR A 270 78.81 6.26 -160.62
N GLU A 271 78.32 7.24 -161.41
CA GLU A 271 77.34 7.13 -162.52
C GLU A 271 75.81 7.01 -162.32
N ARG A 272 75.14 8.14 -162.62
CA ARG A 272 74.13 8.40 -163.69
C ARG A 272 72.95 7.42 -163.95
N LEU A 273 71.77 8.06 -163.97
CA LEU A 273 70.63 7.97 -164.93
C LEU A 273 69.60 6.82 -164.83
N ASP A 274 68.35 7.29 -164.76
CA ASP A 274 67.15 6.88 -165.51
C ASP A 274 66.60 5.44 -165.47
N GLN A 275 65.55 5.32 -164.64
CA GLN A 275 64.15 5.07 -165.06
C GLN A 275 63.68 3.65 -165.44
N ILE A 276 62.66 3.18 -164.67
CA ILE A 276 61.41 2.42 -164.99
C ILE A 276 60.81 2.03 -163.61
N ARG A 277 59.54 2.18 -163.18
CA ARG A 277 58.24 2.52 -163.80
C ARG A 277 57.20 2.92 -162.71
N LEU A 278 56.38 3.94 -163.03
CA LEU A 278 54.92 4.11 -162.80
C LEU A 278 54.27 4.25 -161.39
N GLU A 279 53.79 5.48 -161.15
CA GLU A 279 52.39 5.93 -160.88
C GLU A 279 52.03 6.69 -159.57
N LYS A 280 51.71 7.98 -159.80
CA LYS A 280 50.52 8.78 -159.39
C LYS A 280 50.38 9.35 -157.95
N LYS A 281 50.54 10.69 -157.88
CA LYS A 281 49.48 11.76 -157.75
C LYS A 281 49.44 12.66 -156.49
N ASP A 282 49.42 13.96 -156.82
CA ASP A 282 48.69 15.13 -156.26
C ASP A 282 49.02 15.64 -154.83
N GLU A 283 49.10 16.94 -154.48
CA GLU A 283 48.97 18.30 -155.07
C GLU A 283 49.41 19.27 -153.94
N ALA A 284 50.24 20.33 -154.11
CA ALA A 284 50.10 21.62 -154.78
C ALA A 284 49.27 22.74 -154.06
N VAL A 285 49.99 23.80 -153.61
CA VAL A 285 49.74 25.26 -153.78
C VAL A 285 48.39 25.90 -153.41
N LYS A 286 48.42 26.93 -152.51
CA LYS A 286 47.91 28.32 -152.71
C LYS A 286 47.83 29.11 -151.38
N ALA A 287 48.24 30.39 -151.40
CA ALA A 287 47.52 31.54 -150.82
C ALA A 287 48.40 32.57 -150.08
N GLU A 288 49.20 33.33 -150.83
CA GLU A 288 49.64 34.68 -150.45
C GLU A 288 48.57 35.71 -150.86
N LYS A 289 47.36 35.61 -150.30
CA LYS A 289 46.28 36.59 -150.52
C LYS A 289 45.27 36.67 -149.36
N LEU A 290 45.71 36.39 -148.12
CA LEU A 290 44.86 36.36 -146.92
C LEU A 290 45.56 36.92 -145.66
N ALA A 291 46.43 37.93 -145.80
CA ALA A 291 47.27 38.42 -144.69
C ALA A 291 46.85 39.79 -144.10
N ILE A 292 45.72 40.37 -144.50
CA ILE A 292 45.26 41.69 -143.97
C ILE A 292 43.88 41.61 -143.27
N GLU A 293 43.16 40.51 -143.38
CA GLU A 293 41.83 40.35 -142.76
C GLU A 293 41.87 39.67 -141.37
N GLN A 294 42.95 38.97 -141.03
CA GLN A 294 43.07 38.22 -139.77
C GLN A 294 43.63 39.04 -138.58
N ALA A 295 44.29 40.18 -138.83
CA ALA A 295 44.87 41.00 -137.75
C ALA A 295 43.86 41.83 -136.96
N ASN A 296 42.66 42.09 -137.51
CA ASN A 296 41.61 42.87 -136.84
C ASN A 296 40.62 42.02 -136.02
N ALA A 297 40.67 40.69 -136.13
CA ALA A 297 39.79 39.78 -135.40
C ALA A 297 40.34 39.36 -134.02
N GLU A 298 41.66 39.30 -133.84
CA GLU A 298 42.30 38.89 -132.58
C GLU A 298 42.25 39.97 -131.48
N LEU A 299 42.23 41.26 -131.84
CA LEU A 299 42.19 42.34 -130.84
C LEU A 299 40.81 42.44 -130.15
N LEU A 300 39.73 42.20 -130.89
CA LEU A 300 38.35 42.26 -130.37
C LEU A 300 38.02 41.05 -129.46
N ALA A 301 38.59 39.88 -129.75
CA ALA A 301 38.38 38.67 -128.95
C ALA A 301 39.07 38.72 -127.58
N LYS A 302 40.20 39.44 -127.47
CA LYS A 302 40.96 39.56 -126.22
C LYS A 302 40.31 40.55 -125.24
N GLU A 303 39.81 41.68 -125.74
CA GLU A 303 39.09 42.66 -124.91
C GLU A 303 37.76 42.12 -124.36
N GLN A 304 37.07 41.24 -125.11
CA GLN A 304 35.82 40.63 -124.64
C GLN A 304 36.07 39.57 -123.55
N ALA A 305 37.13 38.78 -123.65
CA ALA A 305 37.50 37.76 -122.65
C ALA A 305 37.92 38.38 -121.31
N ASP A 306 38.70 39.46 -121.33
CA ASP A 306 39.14 40.15 -120.11
C ASP A 306 37.97 40.86 -119.39
N ALA A 307 37.00 41.41 -120.15
CA ALA A 307 35.80 42.01 -119.59
C ALA A 307 34.84 40.97 -118.95
N GLU A 308 34.78 39.76 -119.49
CA GLU A 308 33.95 38.68 -118.97
C GLU A 308 34.54 38.07 -117.69
N ALA A 309 35.87 37.92 -117.63
CA ALA A 309 36.57 37.46 -116.42
C ALA A 309 36.40 38.44 -115.24
N GLN A 310 36.47 39.75 -115.48
CA GLN A 310 36.26 40.76 -114.43
C GLN A 310 34.82 40.75 -113.88
N ARG A 311 33.81 40.54 -114.73
CA ARG A 311 32.41 40.43 -114.28
C ARG A 311 32.19 39.19 -113.41
N GLN A 312 32.82 38.06 -113.74
CA GLN A 312 32.71 36.84 -112.95
C GLN A 312 33.38 36.97 -111.57
N ASP A 313 34.56 37.60 -111.47
CA ASP A 313 35.22 37.82 -110.18
C ASP A 313 34.43 38.80 -109.30
N GLN A 314 33.86 39.86 -109.90
CA GLN A 314 33.02 40.81 -109.18
C GLN A 314 31.71 40.16 -108.67
N ALA A 315 31.09 39.28 -109.46
CA ALA A 315 29.90 38.53 -109.05
C ALA A 315 30.19 37.56 -107.89
N LYS A 316 31.35 36.91 -107.89
CA LYS A 316 31.73 35.97 -106.83
C LYS A 316 31.97 36.66 -105.49
N ARG A 317 32.64 37.82 -105.48
CA ARG A 317 32.85 38.61 -104.25
C ARG A 317 31.54 39.14 -103.64
N LEU A 318 30.59 39.55 -104.49
CA LEU A 318 29.27 39.97 -104.04
C LEU A 318 28.50 38.79 -103.41
N ALA A 319 28.55 37.60 -104.03
CA ALA A 319 27.92 36.40 -103.48
C ALA A 319 28.54 35.97 -102.13
N GLU A 320 29.86 36.08 -101.96
CA GLU A 320 30.53 35.81 -100.69
C GLU A 320 30.15 36.82 -99.60
N GLN A 321 30.05 38.12 -99.93
CA GLN A 321 29.57 39.14 -98.99
C GLN A 321 28.11 38.94 -98.58
N GLU A 322 27.23 38.57 -99.52
CA GLU A 322 25.83 38.26 -99.21
C GLU A 322 25.68 37.02 -98.32
N ALA A 323 26.51 35.99 -98.54
CA ALA A 323 26.53 34.80 -97.70
C ALA A 323 27.02 35.11 -96.27
N GLN A 324 28.05 35.95 -96.12
CA GLN A 324 28.53 36.39 -94.81
C GLN A 324 27.48 37.22 -94.05
N MET A 325 26.81 38.16 -94.71
CA MET A 325 25.73 38.94 -94.06
C MET A 325 24.55 38.07 -93.62
N ARG A 326 24.20 37.02 -94.39
CA ARG A 326 23.12 36.09 -93.99
C ARG A 326 23.47 35.29 -92.74
N LEU A 327 24.69 34.75 -92.67
CA LEU A 327 25.15 34.01 -91.48
C LEU A 327 25.19 34.90 -90.23
N GLU A 328 25.61 36.15 -90.37
CA GLU A 328 25.62 37.10 -89.25
C GLU A 328 24.21 37.49 -88.81
N GLN A 329 23.27 37.70 -89.74
CA GLN A 329 21.86 37.91 -89.43
C GLN A 329 21.22 36.70 -88.73
N GLU A 330 21.57 35.49 -89.14
CA GLU A 330 21.05 34.25 -88.55
C GLU A 330 21.57 34.05 -87.11
N ARG A 331 22.85 34.34 -86.85
CA ARG A 331 23.41 34.31 -85.48
C ARG A 331 22.73 35.31 -84.55
N ILE A 332 22.56 36.56 -85.00
CA ILE A 332 21.89 37.60 -84.20
C ILE A 332 20.43 37.23 -83.91
N ALA A 333 19.74 36.61 -84.88
CA ALA A 333 18.38 36.12 -84.68
C ALA A 333 18.31 34.97 -83.66
N ALA A 334 19.28 34.05 -83.69
CA ALA A 334 19.38 32.94 -82.74
C ALA A 334 19.66 33.44 -81.31
N ASP A 335 20.65 34.33 -81.14
CA ASP A 335 21.00 34.89 -79.82
C ASP A 335 19.82 35.66 -79.20
N LYS A 336 19.06 36.41 -80.04
CA LYS A 336 17.87 37.13 -79.58
C LYS A 336 16.74 36.18 -79.17
N ALA A 337 16.51 35.11 -79.92
CA ALA A 337 15.49 34.11 -79.60
C ALA A 337 15.83 33.33 -78.32
N GLU A 338 17.11 33.06 -78.06
CA GLU A 338 17.56 32.41 -76.82
C GLU A 338 17.38 33.35 -75.61
N SER A 339 17.76 34.61 -75.74
CA SER A 339 17.54 35.62 -74.69
C SER A 339 16.06 35.80 -74.34
N GLU A 340 15.17 35.86 -75.34
CA GLU A 340 13.73 35.99 -75.12
C GLU A 340 13.13 34.74 -74.45
N ARG A 341 13.63 33.54 -74.76
CA ARG A 341 13.21 32.29 -74.11
C ARG A 341 13.61 32.25 -72.64
N LEU A 342 14.85 32.60 -72.32
CA LEU A 342 15.34 32.61 -70.94
C LEU A 342 14.59 33.65 -70.09
N GLU A 343 14.23 34.80 -70.65
CA GLU A 343 13.42 35.80 -69.95
C GLU A 343 11.99 35.31 -69.69
N GLN A 344 11.35 34.65 -70.67
CA GLN A 344 10.04 34.04 -70.50
C GLN A 344 10.05 32.91 -69.45
N GLU A 345 11.10 32.08 -69.44
CA GLU A 345 11.24 31.01 -68.46
C GLU A 345 11.42 31.54 -67.04
N ARG A 346 12.22 32.60 -66.85
CA ARG A 346 12.37 33.28 -65.55
C ARG A 346 11.05 33.85 -65.05
N ILE A 347 10.28 34.53 -65.90
CA ILE A 347 8.98 35.10 -65.54
C ILE A 347 7.97 33.99 -65.17
N ALA A 348 7.98 32.88 -65.91
CA ALA A 348 7.13 31.73 -65.61
C ALA A 348 7.50 31.06 -64.28
N ALA A 349 8.80 30.91 -64.00
CA ALA A 349 9.29 30.36 -62.73
C ALA A 349 8.93 31.26 -61.54
N GLU A 350 9.13 32.58 -61.66
CA GLU A 350 8.79 33.55 -60.61
C GLU A 350 7.29 33.57 -60.31
N LYS A 351 6.45 33.52 -61.36
CA LYS A 351 4.99 33.45 -61.20
C LYS A 351 4.54 32.15 -60.55
N THR A 352 5.12 31.02 -60.94
CA THR A 352 4.81 29.70 -60.35
C THR A 352 5.22 29.64 -58.87
N GLN A 353 6.36 30.25 -58.52
CA GLN A 353 6.83 30.34 -57.15
C GLN A 353 5.91 31.24 -56.30
N SER A 354 5.48 32.39 -56.84
CA SER A 354 4.53 33.28 -56.16
C SER A 354 3.18 32.60 -55.90
N GLU A 355 2.65 31.86 -56.88
CA GLU A 355 1.38 31.14 -56.74
C GLU A 355 1.47 30.00 -55.73
N ARG A 356 2.61 29.28 -55.64
CA ARG A 356 2.85 28.26 -54.61
C ARG A 356 2.90 28.86 -53.21
N LEU A 357 3.64 29.95 -53.02
CA LEU A 357 3.74 30.63 -51.72
C LEU A 357 2.38 31.18 -51.26
N GLU A 358 1.57 31.70 -52.18
CA GLU A 358 0.21 32.15 -51.85
C GLU A 358 -0.71 30.99 -51.48
N GLN A 359 -0.63 29.85 -52.19
CA GLN A 359 -1.38 28.64 -51.83
C GLN A 359 -0.96 28.08 -50.48
N GLU A 360 0.34 28.02 -50.18
CA GLU A 360 0.86 27.58 -48.88
C GLU A 360 0.42 28.49 -47.74
N ARG A 361 0.38 29.81 -47.95
CA ARG A 361 -0.12 30.74 -46.95
C ARG A 361 -1.61 30.53 -46.68
N ILE A 362 -2.42 30.32 -47.71
CA ILE A 362 -3.86 30.09 -47.58
C ILE A 362 -4.14 28.74 -46.90
N THR A 363 -3.36 27.69 -47.18
CA THR A 363 -3.54 26.40 -46.50
C THR A 363 -3.09 26.47 -45.04
N ALA A 364 -1.98 27.15 -44.73
CA ALA A 364 -1.53 27.39 -43.37
C ALA A 364 -2.57 28.17 -42.55
N GLU A 365 -3.12 29.26 -43.10
CA GLU A 365 -4.14 30.07 -42.44
C GLU A 365 -5.44 29.28 -42.19
N LYS A 366 -5.84 28.40 -43.12
CA LYS A 366 -7.00 27.51 -42.93
C LYS A 366 -6.76 26.47 -41.84
N VAL A 367 -5.59 25.84 -41.81
CA VAL A 367 -5.24 24.85 -40.78
C VAL A 367 -5.18 25.50 -39.40
N GLU A 368 -4.63 26.71 -39.30
CA GLU A 368 -4.59 27.46 -38.05
C GLU A 368 -5.99 27.83 -37.56
N ASN A 369 -6.86 28.31 -38.45
CA ASN A 369 -8.26 28.62 -38.12
C ASN A 369 -9.07 27.38 -37.72
N GLU A 370 -8.91 26.25 -38.40
CA GLU A 370 -9.55 24.98 -38.02
C GLU A 370 -9.05 24.48 -36.66
N ARG A 371 -7.75 24.64 -36.36
CA ARG A 371 -7.19 24.28 -35.06
C ARG A 371 -7.77 25.14 -33.93
N LEU A 372 -7.85 26.45 -34.14
CA LEU A 372 -8.43 27.39 -33.16
C LEU A 372 -9.93 27.12 -32.93
N GLU A 373 -10.67 26.74 -33.97
CA GLU A 373 -12.07 26.36 -33.83
C GLU A 373 -12.24 25.02 -33.08
N GLN A 374 -11.40 24.03 -33.36
CA GLN A 374 -11.39 22.77 -32.61
C GLN A 374 -11.01 22.97 -31.13
N GLU A 375 -10.03 23.83 -30.86
CA GLU A 375 -9.61 24.18 -29.49
C GLU A 375 -10.75 24.89 -28.74
N ARG A 376 -11.46 25.82 -29.39
CA ARG A 376 -12.64 26.48 -28.81
C ARG A 376 -13.76 25.48 -28.50
N ILE A 377 -14.05 24.55 -29.41
CA ILE A 377 -15.08 23.52 -29.20
C ILE A 377 -14.67 22.56 -28.08
N ALA A 378 -13.40 22.19 -28.01
CA ALA A 378 -12.88 21.34 -26.93
C ALA A 378 -12.95 22.05 -25.57
N ALA A 379 -12.61 23.34 -25.51
CA ALA A 379 -12.70 24.15 -24.30
C ALA A 379 -14.17 24.33 -23.83
N GLU A 380 -15.10 24.61 -24.75
CA GLU A 380 -16.53 24.71 -24.45
C GLU A 380 -17.10 23.37 -23.95
N LYS A 381 -16.71 22.26 -24.58
CA LYS A 381 -17.12 20.91 -24.15
C LYS A 381 -16.56 20.56 -22.77
N ALA A 382 -15.29 20.85 -22.50
CA ALA A 382 -14.67 20.63 -21.20
C ALA A 382 -15.33 21.50 -20.11
N GLN A 383 -15.72 22.73 -20.42
CA GLN A 383 -16.45 23.60 -19.50
C GLN A 383 -17.85 23.04 -19.20
N ASN A 384 -18.59 22.58 -20.22
CA ASN A 384 -19.92 22.00 -20.03
C ASN A 384 -19.87 20.67 -19.25
N GLU A 385 -18.87 19.83 -19.50
CA GLU A 385 -18.66 18.59 -18.74
C GLU A 385 -18.32 18.88 -17.26
N ARG A 386 -17.51 19.91 -16.99
CA ARG A 386 -17.22 20.36 -15.61
C ARG A 386 -18.47 20.85 -14.90
N LEU A 387 -19.30 21.67 -15.56
CA LEU A 387 -20.57 22.16 -15.00
C LEU A 387 -21.56 21.03 -14.73
N GLU A 388 -21.61 20.02 -15.61
CA GLU A 388 -22.46 18.85 -15.41
C GLU A 388 -21.94 17.95 -14.27
N GLN A 389 -20.63 17.75 -14.17
CA GLN A 389 -20.02 17.03 -13.04
C GLN A 389 -20.27 17.74 -11.71
N GLU A 390 -20.16 19.07 -11.67
CA GLU A 390 -20.45 19.89 -10.50
C GLU A 390 -21.93 19.78 -10.10
N ARG A 391 -22.85 19.81 -11.08
CA ARG A 391 -24.29 19.60 -10.84
C ARG A 391 -24.59 18.22 -10.28
N ILE A 392 -23.97 17.17 -10.82
CA ILE A 392 -24.13 15.78 -10.34
C ILE A 392 -23.54 15.63 -8.94
N ALA A 393 -22.38 16.25 -8.66
CA ALA A 393 -21.76 16.23 -7.35
C ALA A 393 -22.63 16.96 -6.30
N ALA A 394 -23.20 18.11 -6.65
CA ALA A 394 -24.11 18.85 -5.79
C ALA A 394 -25.42 18.08 -5.53
N GLU A 395 -25.97 17.42 -6.54
CA GLU A 395 -27.17 16.58 -6.40
C GLU A 395 -26.90 15.34 -5.54
N LYS A 396 -25.74 14.69 -5.69
CA LYS A 396 -25.32 13.58 -4.83
C LYS A 396 -25.10 14.02 -3.39
N ALA A 397 -24.38 15.12 -3.15
CA ALA A 397 -24.15 15.65 -1.81
C ALA A 397 -25.47 16.01 -1.11
N LYS A 398 -26.45 16.54 -1.87
CA LYS A 398 -27.80 16.82 -1.34
C LYS A 398 -28.57 15.55 -1.00
N ASN A 399 -28.49 14.52 -1.85
CA ASN A 399 -29.14 13.23 -1.59
C ASN A 399 -28.49 12.48 -0.41
N GLU A 400 -27.17 12.55 -0.27
CA GLU A 400 -26.44 12.00 0.88
C GLU A 400 -26.81 12.69 2.18
N LEU A 401 -26.97 14.03 2.18
CA LEU A 401 -27.45 14.77 3.35
C LEU A 401 -28.88 14.37 3.74
N LEU A 402 -29.78 14.24 2.76
CA LEU A 402 -31.16 13.77 3.01
C LEU A 402 -31.20 12.32 3.52
N GLU A 403 -30.30 11.47 3.03
CA GLU A 403 -30.19 10.08 3.50
C GLU A 403 -29.59 10.00 4.89
N GLN A 404 -28.59 10.83 5.21
CA GLN A 404 -28.03 10.95 6.57
C GLN A 404 -29.08 11.48 7.56
N GLU A 405 -29.90 12.45 7.15
CA GLU A 405 -31.00 12.97 7.97
C GLU A 405 -32.07 11.90 8.21
N ARG A 406 -32.41 11.09 7.19
CA ARG A 406 -33.33 9.95 7.33
C ARG A 406 -32.76 8.86 8.24
N ILE A 407 -31.49 8.50 8.08
CA ILE A 407 -30.81 7.51 8.93
C ILE A 407 -30.74 8.00 10.38
N ALA A 408 -30.47 9.29 10.60
CA ALA A 408 -30.48 9.88 11.93
C ALA A 408 -31.88 9.84 12.56
N ALA A 409 -32.94 10.15 11.80
CA ALA A 409 -34.32 10.06 12.25
C ALA A 409 -34.72 8.61 12.58
N ASP A 410 -34.41 7.66 11.70
CA ASP A 410 -34.68 6.23 11.90
C ASP A 410 -33.90 5.68 13.11
N LYS A 411 -32.68 6.17 13.34
CA LYS A 411 -31.86 5.78 14.50
C LYS A 411 -32.44 6.31 15.80
N VAL A 412 -32.89 7.57 15.85
CA VAL A 412 -33.57 8.15 17.02
C VAL A 412 -34.89 7.42 17.30
N GLU A 413 -35.65 7.06 16.27
CA GLU A 413 -36.89 6.29 16.43
C GLU A 413 -36.62 4.87 16.91
N ASN A 414 -35.62 4.18 16.35
CA ASN A 414 -35.21 2.85 16.80
C ASN A 414 -34.64 2.86 18.22
N GLU A 415 -33.82 3.84 18.59
CA GLU A 415 -33.32 3.99 19.96
C GLU A 415 -34.47 4.23 20.96
N ARG A 416 -35.50 5.00 20.57
CA ARG A 416 -36.69 5.19 21.40
C ARG A 416 -37.48 3.89 21.57
N LEU A 417 -37.69 3.14 20.48
CA LEU A 417 -38.38 1.84 20.51
C LEU A 417 -37.59 0.78 21.28
N GLU A 418 -36.25 0.79 21.19
CA GLU A 418 -35.34 -0.07 21.95
C GLU A 418 -35.40 0.25 23.44
N GLN A 419 -35.37 1.54 23.81
CA GLN A 419 -35.54 1.97 25.21
C GLN A 419 -36.91 1.59 25.77
N GLU A 420 -37.97 1.74 24.98
CA GLU A 420 -39.33 1.31 25.36
C GLU A 420 -39.42 -0.21 25.51
N ARG A 421 -38.77 -0.98 24.63
CA ARG A 421 -38.67 -2.44 24.73
C ARG A 421 -37.89 -2.88 25.95
N ILE A 422 -36.75 -2.25 26.25
CA ILE A 422 -35.93 -2.54 27.43
C ILE A 422 -36.70 -2.18 28.71
N ALA A 423 -37.46 -1.08 28.71
CA ALA A 423 -38.31 -0.71 29.84
C ALA A 423 -39.46 -1.73 30.04
N ALA A 424 -40.09 -2.18 28.95
CA ALA A 424 -41.14 -3.20 29.00
C ALA A 424 -40.59 -4.56 29.45
N GLU A 425 -39.43 -4.98 28.94
CA GLU A 425 -38.75 -6.21 29.32
C GLU A 425 -38.27 -6.15 30.78
N LYS A 426 -37.76 -5.02 31.26
CA LYS A 426 -37.45 -4.83 32.69
C LYS A 426 -38.69 -4.91 33.57
N ALA A 427 -39.80 -4.29 33.17
CA ALA A 427 -41.05 -4.36 33.92
C ALA A 427 -41.65 -5.78 33.92
N GLU A 428 -41.51 -6.52 32.81
CA GLU A 428 -41.93 -7.92 32.72
C GLU A 428 -41.03 -8.82 33.57
N ASN A 429 -39.70 -8.64 33.51
CA ASN A 429 -38.75 -9.37 34.33
C ASN A 429 -38.91 -9.05 35.83
N GLU A 430 -39.18 -7.81 36.21
CA GLU A 430 -39.50 -7.45 37.60
C GLU A 430 -40.82 -8.09 38.05
N ARG A 431 -41.83 -8.17 37.19
CA ARG A 431 -43.08 -8.90 37.50
C ARG A 431 -42.85 -10.40 37.63
N LEU A 432 -42.08 -11.00 36.72
CA LEU A 432 -41.73 -12.42 36.77
C LEU A 432 -40.83 -12.72 37.97
N ASP A 433 -39.97 -11.79 38.38
CA ASP A 433 -39.16 -11.91 39.60
C ASP A 433 -40.00 -11.78 40.86
N GLN A 434 -40.97 -10.86 40.90
CA GLN A 434 -41.93 -10.77 42.00
C GLN A 434 -42.81 -12.03 42.08
N GLU A 435 -43.24 -12.56 40.94
CA GLU A 435 -44.02 -13.79 40.84
C GLU A 435 -43.18 -15.01 41.21
N ARG A 436 -41.90 -15.06 40.82
CA ARG A 436 -40.93 -16.08 41.21
C ARG A 436 -40.60 -16.01 42.69
N ILE A 437 -40.39 -14.83 43.27
CA ILE A 437 -40.17 -14.65 44.72
C ILE A 437 -41.42 -15.03 45.51
N ALA A 438 -42.62 -14.74 44.99
CA ALA A 438 -43.87 -15.15 45.61
C ALA A 438 -44.09 -16.67 45.50
N ALA A 439 -43.82 -17.26 44.34
CA ALA A 439 -43.88 -18.71 44.11
C ALA A 439 -42.82 -19.45 44.94
N GLU A 440 -41.60 -18.93 45.02
CA GLU A 440 -40.50 -19.45 45.82
C GLU A 440 -40.78 -19.31 47.31
N LYS A 441 -41.44 -18.25 47.78
CA LYS A 441 -41.93 -18.17 49.17
C LYS A 441 -43.01 -19.20 49.45
N LEU A 442 -43.96 -19.39 48.53
CA LEU A 442 -45.06 -20.33 48.69
C LEU A 442 -44.58 -21.79 48.57
N GLU A 443 -43.58 -22.03 47.73
CA GLU A 443 -42.89 -23.31 47.59
C GLU A 443 -41.96 -23.56 48.77
N ASN A 444 -41.25 -22.57 49.31
CA ASN A 444 -40.46 -22.71 50.53
C ASN A 444 -41.33 -22.94 51.77
N GLU A 445 -42.49 -22.27 51.91
CA GLU A 445 -43.45 -22.57 52.99
C GLU A 445 -44.02 -23.99 52.85
N ARG A 446 -44.30 -24.43 51.62
CA ARG A 446 -44.80 -25.77 51.34
C ARG A 446 -43.70 -26.83 51.54
N LEU A 447 -42.47 -26.57 51.15
CA LEU A 447 -41.28 -27.40 51.37
C LEU A 447 -40.86 -27.40 52.84
N GLU A 448 -41.15 -26.36 53.62
CA GLU A 448 -40.92 -26.34 55.08
C GLU A 448 -41.98 -27.18 55.80
N GLN A 449 -43.25 -27.11 55.38
CA GLN A 449 -44.29 -28.04 55.84
C GLN A 449 -43.99 -29.49 55.41
N GLU A 450 -43.46 -29.69 54.20
CA GLU A 450 -43.07 -31.00 53.68
C GLU A 450 -41.76 -31.50 54.31
N ARG A 451 -40.78 -30.65 54.68
CA ARG A 451 -39.58 -31.00 55.46
C ARG A 451 -39.90 -31.40 56.89
N ILE A 452 -40.91 -30.79 57.51
CA ILE A 452 -41.40 -31.22 58.84
C ILE A 452 -42.08 -32.60 58.75
N ALA A 453 -42.71 -32.92 57.62
CA ALA A 453 -43.31 -34.24 57.35
C ALA A 453 -42.28 -35.29 56.90
N ALA A 454 -41.34 -34.93 56.03
CA ALA A 454 -40.29 -35.77 55.47
C ALA A 454 -39.15 -36.01 56.46
N GLY A 455 -38.81 -35.06 57.33
CA GLY A 455 -37.83 -35.26 58.41
C GLY A 455 -38.26 -36.34 59.43
N LYS A 456 -39.56 -36.68 59.50
CA LYS A 456 -40.05 -37.85 60.24
C LYS A 456 -39.98 -39.17 59.45
N ALA A 457 -39.92 -39.13 58.13
CA ALA A 457 -39.90 -40.31 57.25
C ALA A 457 -38.50 -40.63 56.68
N GLU A 458 -37.61 -39.65 56.57
CA GLU A 458 -36.25 -39.75 56.02
C GLU A 458 -35.25 -40.26 57.07
N ASN A 459 -35.51 -40.02 58.36
CA ASN A 459 -34.79 -40.68 59.46
C ASN A 459 -34.99 -42.21 59.47
N GLU A 460 -36.05 -42.73 58.82
CA GLU A 460 -36.30 -44.17 58.66
C GLU A 460 -35.76 -44.74 57.31
N ARG A 461 -35.42 -43.90 56.33
CA ARG A 461 -34.94 -44.33 54.99
C ARG A 461 -33.42 -44.21 54.78
N LEU A 462 -32.76 -43.24 55.42
CA LEU A 462 -31.30 -43.03 55.31
C LEU A 462 -30.46 -44.15 55.95
N GLU A 463 -31.08 -45.06 56.70
CA GLU A 463 -30.44 -46.27 57.23
C GLU A 463 -30.40 -47.43 56.21
N GLN A 464 -31.15 -47.35 55.09
CA GLN A 464 -31.22 -48.41 54.07
C GLN A 464 -30.53 -48.10 52.73
N GLU A 465 -30.33 -46.84 52.33
CA GLU A 465 -29.70 -46.50 51.03
C GLU A 465 -28.17 -46.37 51.06
N ARG A 466 -27.53 -46.39 52.24
CA ARG A 466 -26.06 -46.46 52.37
C ARG A 466 -25.44 -47.77 51.88
N ILE A 467 -26.24 -48.76 51.48
CA ILE A 467 -25.78 -50.09 51.04
C ILE A 467 -25.79 -50.23 49.49
N THR A 468 -26.34 -49.28 48.73
CA THR A 468 -26.65 -49.49 47.29
C THR A 468 -26.04 -48.46 46.32
N ALA A 469 -25.07 -47.66 46.76
CA ALA A 469 -24.43 -46.62 45.94
C ALA A 469 -22.97 -46.93 45.54
N GLU A 470 -22.49 -48.16 45.76
CA GLU A 470 -21.08 -48.55 45.52
C GLU A 470 -20.86 -49.33 44.20
N LEU A 471 -21.85 -49.42 43.28
CA LEU A 471 -21.79 -50.36 42.14
C LEU A 471 -22.17 -49.80 40.75
N ALA A 472 -22.12 -48.49 40.47
CA ALA A 472 -22.56 -47.99 39.16
C ALA A 472 -21.72 -46.83 38.58
N ILE A 473 -20.39 -46.97 38.59
CA ILE A 473 -19.48 -46.12 37.81
C ILE A 473 -18.59 -47.04 36.97
N GLU A 474 -19.10 -47.64 35.90
CA GLU A 474 -18.20 -48.38 34.99
C GLU A 474 -18.57 -48.46 33.49
N GLU A 475 -19.67 -47.87 33.00
CA GLU A 475 -20.07 -48.08 31.59
C GLU A 475 -20.33 -46.82 30.78
N ALA A 476 -19.26 -46.10 30.40
CA ALA A 476 -19.31 -45.27 29.19
C ALA A 476 -17.91 -44.93 28.65
N LYS A 477 -17.42 -45.71 27.67
CA LYS A 477 -16.52 -45.23 26.57
C LYS A 477 -16.14 -46.36 25.59
N LYS A 478 -16.51 -46.23 24.30
CA LYS A 478 -15.61 -46.26 23.10
C LYS A 478 -16.33 -46.54 21.76
N ALA A 479 -15.97 -45.76 20.73
CA ALA A 479 -15.72 -46.15 19.31
C ALA A 479 -15.11 -44.93 18.58
N GLU A 480 -13.78 -44.82 18.44
CA GLU A 480 -12.86 -45.26 17.37
C GLU A 480 -12.66 -44.25 16.19
N LYS A 481 -11.40 -43.81 16.03
CA LYS A 481 -10.86 -42.95 14.96
C LYS A 481 -9.68 -43.69 14.28
N PRO A 482 -9.37 -43.40 12.99
CA PRO A 482 -8.39 -44.15 12.20
C PRO A 482 -6.93 -43.87 12.62
N LYS A 483 -6.04 -44.82 12.27
CA LYS A 483 -4.61 -44.88 12.62
C LYS A 483 -3.90 -43.53 12.40
N LYS A 484 -3.56 -42.85 13.49
CA LYS A 484 -2.69 -41.66 13.47
C LYS A 484 -1.24 -42.12 13.32
N GLU A 485 -0.58 -41.72 12.24
CA GLU A 485 0.88 -41.69 12.17
C GLU A 485 1.46 -40.99 13.41
N GLY A 486 2.58 -41.48 13.92
CA GLY A 486 3.21 -40.99 15.14
C GLY A 486 3.61 -39.52 15.04
N PHE A 487 3.47 -38.79 16.15
CA PHE A 487 3.78 -37.36 16.25
C PHE A 487 5.15 -37.03 15.66
N PHE A 488 6.22 -37.73 16.08
CA PHE A 488 7.57 -37.49 15.60
C PHE A 488 7.76 -37.75 14.09
N SER A 489 7.08 -38.76 13.53
CA SER A 489 7.16 -39.10 12.10
C SER A 489 6.65 -37.97 11.20
N ARG A 490 5.57 -37.27 11.59
CA ARG A 490 5.10 -36.09 10.84
C ARG A 490 6.06 -34.90 10.93
N LEU A 491 6.73 -34.71 12.08
CA LEU A 491 7.74 -33.65 12.22
C LEU A 491 8.92 -33.92 11.30
N LYS A 492 9.44 -35.17 11.26
CA LYS A 492 10.48 -35.57 10.31
C LYS A 492 10.06 -35.31 8.86
N LYS A 493 8.86 -35.75 8.49
CA LYS A 493 8.31 -35.56 7.13
C LYS A 493 8.19 -34.08 6.77
N GLY A 494 7.69 -33.25 7.69
CA GLY A 494 7.58 -31.81 7.50
C GLY A 494 8.91 -31.06 7.58
N LEU A 495 10.02 -31.73 7.88
CA LEU A 495 11.37 -31.15 7.82
C LEU A 495 12.22 -31.76 6.71
N LEU A 496 11.70 -32.72 5.93
CA LEU A 496 12.46 -33.52 4.97
C LEU A 496 13.37 -32.66 4.07
N LYS A 497 12.83 -31.61 3.43
CA LYS A 497 13.60 -30.72 2.56
C LYS A 497 14.73 -29.99 3.30
N THR A 498 14.47 -29.52 4.51
CA THR A 498 15.48 -28.85 5.34
C THR A 498 16.49 -29.86 5.89
N ARG A 499 16.08 -31.09 6.22
CA ARG A 499 16.93 -32.19 6.66
C ARG A 499 17.92 -32.60 5.59
N VAL A 500 17.52 -32.64 4.32
CA VAL A 500 18.43 -32.94 3.20
C VAL A 500 19.58 -31.92 3.13
N ASN A 501 19.29 -30.63 3.34
CA ASN A 501 20.33 -29.59 3.29
C ASN A 501 21.15 -29.45 4.58
N ILE A 502 20.49 -29.53 5.74
CA ILE A 502 21.11 -29.38 7.06
C ILE A 502 21.52 -30.76 7.60
N GLY A 503 20.58 -31.62 7.96
CA GLY A 503 20.86 -32.90 8.63
C GLY A 503 21.83 -33.84 7.90
N SER A 504 21.37 -34.45 6.80
CA SER A 504 22.16 -35.40 6.01
C SER A 504 23.21 -34.67 5.15
N GLY A 505 22.90 -33.46 4.68
CA GLY A 505 23.83 -32.58 3.98
C GLY A 505 25.10 -32.34 4.80
N PHE A 506 24.99 -31.98 6.07
CA PHE A 506 26.16 -31.79 6.94
C PHE A 506 26.90 -33.10 7.21
N ALA A 507 26.20 -34.21 7.45
CA ALA A 507 26.86 -35.50 7.71
C ALA A 507 27.83 -35.91 6.57
N SER A 508 27.50 -35.57 5.31
CA SER A 508 28.37 -35.83 4.16
C SER A 508 29.66 -34.99 4.15
N ILE A 509 29.63 -33.78 4.72
CA ILE A 509 30.78 -32.88 4.81
C ILE A 509 31.80 -33.41 5.83
N PHE A 510 31.30 -33.96 6.95
CA PHE A 510 32.15 -34.44 8.04
C PHE A 510 32.71 -35.85 7.84
N SER A 511 32.04 -36.69 7.02
CA SER A 511 32.41 -38.08 6.83
C SER A 511 33.81 -38.26 6.24
N GLY A 512 34.73 -38.85 7.01
CA GLY A 512 36.10 -39.16 6.58
C GLY A 512 37.05 -37.97 6.43
N LYS A 513 36.60 -36.74 6.72
CA LYS A 513 37.45 -35.53 6.70
C LYS A 513 38.17 -35.30 8.04
N LYS A 514 39.34 -34.68 7.99
CA LYS A 514 40.04 -34.17 9.18
C LYS A 514 39.50 -32.78 9.51
N ILE A 515 39.65 -32.38 10.77
CA ILE A 515 39.32 -31.02 11.20
C ILE A 515 40.45 -30.09 10.74
N ASP A 516 40.21 -29.36 9.66
CA ASP A 516 41.09 -28.34 9.08
C ASP A 516 40.27 -27.11 8.64
N ASP A 517 40.96 -26.06 8.19
CA ASP A 517 40.31 -24.80 7.80
C ASP A 517 39.34 -24.99 6.62
N GLU A 518 39.66 -25.90 5.68
CA GLU A 518 38.81 -26.24 4.53
C GLU A 518 37.46 -26.83 4.99
N LEU A 519 37.46 -27.69 6.01
CA LEU A 519 36.22 -28.22 6.60
C LEU A 519 35.33 -27.11 7.18
N PHE A 520 35.92 -26.10 7.83
CA PHE A 520 35.15 -24.99 8.40
C PHE A 520 34.62 -24.04 7.33
N GLU A 521 35.34 -23.81 6.23
CA GLU A 521 34.87 -23.04 5.07
C GLU A 521 33.69 -23.75 4.37
N ASP A 522 33.78 -25.07 4.18
CA ASP A 522 32.69 -25.90 3.64
C ASP A 522 31.45 -25.83 4.53
N LEU A 523 31.66 -25.95 5.84
CA LEU A 523 30.59 -25.86 6.84
C LEU A 523 29.92 -24.49 6.84
N GLU A 524 30.71 -23.41 6.83
CA GLU A 524 30.21 -22.03 6.73
C GLU A 524 29.32 -21.86 5.49
N THR A 525 29.82 -22.27 4.32
CA THR A 525 29.09 -22.19 3.05
C THR A 525 27.74 -22.89 3.13
N GLN A 526 27.72 -24.09 3.72
CA GLN A 526 26.50 -24.88 3.84
C GLN A 526 25.51 -24.28 4.86
N LEU A 527 25.99 -23.72 5.99
CA LEU A 527 25.16 -23.01 6.98
C LEU A 527 24.54 -21.74 6.39
N LEU A 528 25.29 -20.99 5.58
CA LEU A 528 24.79 -19.81 4.87
C LEU A 528 23.73 -20.20 3.83
N THR A 529 23.97 -21.28 3.08
CA THR A 529 23.02 -21.81 2.08
C THR A 529 21.71 -22.27 2.72
N ALA A 530 21.78 -22.76 3.97
CA ALA A 530 20.64 -23.14 4.77
C ALA A 530 19.87 -21.95 5.40
N ASP A 531 20.27 -20.69 5.12
CA ASP A 531 19.65 -19.45 5.60
C ASP A 531 19.84 -19.17 7.11
N LEU A 532 20.92 -19.66 7.74
CA LEU A 532 21.27 -19.30 9.14
C LEU A 532 21.74 -17.84 9.28
N GLY A 533 22.17 -17.21 8.19
CA GLY A 533 22.66 -15.83 8.18
C GLY A 533 24.07 -15.68 8.73
N VAL A 534 24.75 -14.62 8.27
CA VAL A 534 26.19 -14.41 8.48
C VAL A 534 26.59 -14.37 9.95
N ASP A 535 25.91 -13.55 10.76
CA ASP A 535 26.27 -13.39 12.18
C ASP A 535 26.12 -14.69 12.98
N THR A 536 25.02 -15.42 12.78
CA THR A 536 24.74 -16.68 13.48
C THR A 536 25.73 -17.76 13.06
N THR A 537 26.03 -17.83 11.75
CA THR A 537 27.01 -18.77 11.22
C THR A 537 28.39 -18.51 11.78
N MET A 538 28.87 -17.27 11.75
CA MET A 538 30.19 -16.92 12.32
C MET A 538 30.26 -17.28 13.81
N LYS A 539 29.23 -16.92 14.60
CA LYS A 539 29.16 -17.31 16.02
C LYS A 539 29.22 -18.83 16.22
N LEU A 540 28.52 -19.60 15.38
CA LEU A 540 28.54 -21.05 15.44
C LEU A 540 29.93 -21.61 15.10
N ILE A 541 30.54 -21.14 14.01
CA ILE A 541 31.89 -21.55 13.57
C ILE A 541 32.93 -21.21 14.64
N ASP A 542 32.89 -20.01 15.22
CA ASP A 542 33.79 -19.60 16.29
C ASP A 542 33.63 -20.50 17.53
N SER A 543 32.38 -20.75 17.95
CA SER A 543 32.09 -21.64 19.09
C SER A 543 32.62 -23.06 18.83
N LEU A 544 32.39 -23.58 17.62
CA LEU A 544 32.85 -24.91 17.20
C LEU A 544 34.36 -25.01 17.16
N THR A 545 35.04 -24.01 16.60
CA THR A 545 36.51 -23.96 16.52
C THR A 545 37.12 -23.94 17.91
N ASP A 546 36.61 -23.09 18.80
CA ASP A 546 37.08 -23.01 20.18
C ASP A 546 36.81 -24.29 20.97
N ALA A 547 35.64 -24.92 20.78
CA ALA A 547 35.27 -26.14 21.49
C ALA A 547 36.02 -27.36 20.94
N ALA A 548 36.28 -27.43 19.64
CA ALA A 548 37.09 -28.47 19.02
C ALA A 548 38.55 -28.42 19.51
N ASN A 549 39.13 -27.21 19.58
CA ASN A 549 40.47 -26.97 20.12
C ASN A 549 40.55 -27.36 21.61
N ARG A 550 39.57 -26.96 22.41
CA ARG A 550 39.50 -27.29 23.85
C ARG A 550 39.35 -28.79 24.12
N LYS A 551 38.52 -29.48 23.34
CA LYS A 551 38.25 -30.92 23.49
C LYS A 551 39.28 -31.81 22.75
N GLN A 552 40.22 -31.22 22.01
CA GLN A 552 41.20 -31.91 21.16
C GLN A 552 40.52 -32.93 20.23
N LEU A 553 39.42 -32.52 19.59
CA LEU A 553 38.70 -33.37 18.63
C LEU A 553 39.62 -33.69 17.44
N LYS A 554 39.57 -34.94 16.96
CA LYS A 554 40.47 -35.43 15.91
C LYS A 554 39.76 -35.88 14.63
N ASP A 555 38.45 -36.08 14.68
CA ASP A 555 37.64 -36.58 13.57
C ASP A 555 36.39 -35.71 13.35
N GLY A 556 35.89 -35.70 12.11
CA GLY A 556 34.72 -34.92 11.72
C GLY A 556 33.42 -35.38 12.38
N ASP A 557 33.29 -36.67 12.72
CA ASP A 557 32.09 -37.21 13.36
C ASP A 557 31.87 -36.60 14.75
N ALA A 558 32.94 -36.42 15.54
CA ALA A 558 32.84 -35.74 16.83
C ALA A 558 32.52 -34.24 16.68
N LEU A 559 32.94 -33.60 15.59
CA LEU A 559 32.61 -32.21 15.29
C LEU A 559 31.14 -32.06 14.87
N TYR A 560 30.58 -33.02 14.14
CA TYR A 560 29.16 -33.08 13.82
C TYR A 560 28.27 -33.15 15.07
N GLU A 561 28.60 -34.05 16.00
CA GLU A 561 27.88 -34.14 17.28
C GLU A 561 28.00 -32.86 18.13
N LEU A 562 29.16 -32.22 18.09
CA LEU A 562 29.36 -30.93 18.76
C LEU A 562 28.49 -29.82 18.12
N MET A 563 28.43 -29.76 16.78
CA MET A 563 27.54 -28.85 16.06
C MET A 563 26.07 -29.06 16.41
N LYS A 564 25.61 -30.31 16.45
CA LYS A 564 24.25 -30.63 16.88
C LYS A 564 23.97 -30.08 18.28
N GLN A 565 24.92 -30.22 19.22
CA GLN A 565 24.79 -29.71 20.59
C GLN A 565 24.76 -28.18 20.65
N GLU A 566 25.65 -27.49 19.92
CA GLU A 566 25.69 -26.01 19.88
C GLU A 566 24.41 -25.44 19.25
N MET A 567 23.93 -26.03 18.16
CA MET A 567 22.67 -25.64 17.52
C MET A 567 21.46 -25.88 18.43
N ALA A 568 21.45 -26.97 19.20
CA ALA A 568 20.42 -27.20 20.22
C ALA A 568 20.46 -26.14 21.32
N ALA A 569 21.65 -25.77 21.79
CA ALA A 569 21.82 -24.74 22.80
C ALA A 569 21.30 -23.37 22.34
N MET A 570 21.52 -23.00 21.07
CA MET A 570 20.97 -21.78 20.48
C MET A 570 19.44 -21.76 20.46
N LEU A 571 18.80 -22.88 20.12
CA LEU A 571 17.35 -22.95 20.09
C LEU A 571 16.73 -23.02 21.49
N LYS A 572 17.47 -23.53 22.48
CA LYS A 572 16.97 -23.67 23.84
C LYS A 572 16.65 -22.33 24.49
N THR A 573 17.38 -21.26 24.14
CA THR A 573 17.12 -19.90 24.66
C THR A 573 15.78 -19.34 24.20
N ALA A 574 15.32 -19.74 23.01
CA ALA A 574 14.03 -19.33 22.45
C ALA A 574 12.90 -20.34 22.72
N GLU A 575 13.16 -21.44 23.44
CA GLU A 575 12.14 -22.45 23.78
C GLU A 575 11.33 -22.01 24.99
N GLN A 576 10.13 -21.49 24.76
CA GLN A 576 9.15 -21.28 25.81
C GLN A 576 7.73 -21.48 25.26
N PRO A 577 7.02 -22.56 25.64
CA PRO A 577 5.65 -22.80 25.20
C PRO A 577 4.70 -21.68 25.62
N LEU A 578 3.67 -21.42 24.81
CA LEU A 578 2.61 -20.48 25.16
C LEU A 578 1.74 -21.07 26.27
N VAL A 579 1.63 -20.34 27.39
CA VAL A 579 0.80 -20.73 28.54
C VAL A 579 -0.36 -19.76 28.68
N ILE A 580 -1.58 -20.27 28.52
CA ILE A 580 -2.80 -19.52 28.77
C ILE A 580 -3.05 -19.52 30.28
N THR A 581 -2.84 -18.38 30.93
CA THR A 581 -3.01 -18.26 32.38
C THR A 581 -4.49 -18.14 32.75
N LYS A 582 -4.88 -18.65 33.93
CA LYS A 582 -6.29 -18.70 34.36
C LYS A 582 -6.81 -17.39 34.93
N ASP A 583 -5.91 -16.50 35.34
CA ASP A 583 -6.21 -15.17 35.87
C ASP A 583 -6.60 -14.16 34.77
N LYS A 584 -6.32 -14.49 33.50
CA LYS A 584 -6.67 -13.68 32.34
C LYS A 584 -7.82 -14.32 31.57
N LYS A 585 -8.98 -13.67 31.58
CA LYS A 585 -10.19 -14.19 30.94
C LYS A 585 -10.99 -13.06 30.27
N PRO A 586 -10.88 -12.90 28.94
CA PRO A 586 -10.13 -13.74 27.99
C PRO A 586 -8.61 -13.48 28.00
N PHE A 587 -7.83 -14.52 27.76
CA PHE A 587 -6.44 -14.38 27.33
C PHE A 587 -6.42 -13.95 25.85
N VAL A 588 -6.06 -12.69 25.62
CA VAL A 588 -6.00 -12.06 24.29
C VAL A 588 -4.67 -12.32 23.58
N ILE A 589 -4.75 -12.92 22.40
CA ILE A 589 -3.63 -13.15 21.46
C ILE A 589 -3.83 -12.26 20.24
N LEU A 590 -2.91 -11.34 20.00
CA LEU A 590 -2.86 -10.50 18.80
C LEU A 590 -1.91 -11.14 17.77
N MET A 591 -2.45 -11.56 16.64
CA MET A 591 -1.67 -12.21 15.58
C MET A 591 -1.19 -11.17 14.57
N VAL A 592 0.12 -11.07 14.36
CA VAL A 592 0.72 -10.11 13.42
C VAL A 592 1.63 -10.80 12.42
N GLY A 593 1.98 -10.10 11.34
CA GLY A 593 2.87 -10.59 10.29
C GLY A 593 2.38 -10.24 8.89
N VAL A 594 3.20 -10.51 7.89
CA VAL A 594 2.90 -10.10 6.50
C VAL A 594 1.87 -11.01 5.84
N ASN A 595 1.35 -10.62 4.68
CA ASN A 595 0.41 -11.44 3.92
C ASN A 595 1.08 -12.73 3.40
N GLY A 596 0.32 -13.82 3.36
CA GLY A 596 0.79 -15.09 2.79
C GLY A 596 1.66 -15.94 3.72
N VAL A 597 2.08 -15.45 4.89
CA VAL A 597 2.89 -16.23 5.86
C VAL A 597 2.07 -17.26 6.67
N GLY A 598 0.76 -17.34 6.45
CA GLY A 598 -0.10 -18.33 7.13
C GLY A 598 -0.69 -17.89 8.47
N LYS A 599 -0.86 -16.59 8.74
CA LYS A 599 -1.52 -16.05 9.95
C LYS A 599 -2.91 -16.66 10.20
N THR A 600 -3.86 -16.44 9.29
CA THR A 600 -5.24 -16.93 9.40
C THR A 600 -5.32 -18.46 9.51
N THR A 601 -4.42 -19.18 8.84
CA THR A 601 -4.31 -20.63 8.97
C THR A 601 -3.79 -21.05 10.36
N THR A 602 -2.79 -20.34 10.89
CA THR A 602 -2.28 -20.54 12.25
C THR A 602 -3.36 -20.28 13.29
N ILE A 603 -4.16 -19.21 13.12
CA ILE A 603 -5.31 -18.90 13.98
C ILE A 603 -6.29 -20.08 14.03
N GLY A 604 -6.70 -20.60 12.87
CA GLY A 604 -7.61 -21.75 12.81
C GLY A 604 -7.08 -22.99 13.53
N LYS A 605 -5.78 -23.29 13.38
CA LYS A 605 -5.12 -24.41 14.06
C LYS A 605 -4.99 -24.20 15.57
N MET A 606 -4.57 -23.01 16.02
CA MET A 606 -4.49 -22.64 17.44
C MET A 606 -5.87 -22.71 18.10
N ALA A 607 -6.89 -22.17 17.44
CA ALA A 607 -8.26 -22.19 17.94
C ALA A 607 -8.76 -23.62 18.16
N LYS A 608 -8.47 -24.54 17.22
CA LYS A 608 -8.80 -25.96 17.38
C LYS A 608 -8.01 -26.63 18.49
N GLN A 609 -6.72 -26.30 18.62
CA GLN A 609 -5.88 -26.82 19.68
C GLN A 609 -6.44 -26.44 21.06
N PHE A 610 -6.72 -25.15 21.30
CA PHE A 610 -7.27 -24.68 22.57
C PHE A 610 -8.66 -25.26 22.86
N GLN A 611 -9.51 -25.41 21.84
CA GLN A 611 -10.79 -26.11 21.98
C GLN A 611 -10.60 -27.58 22.39
N SER A 612 -9.59 -28.26 21.83
CA SER A 612 -9.27 -29.66 22.18
C SER A 612 -8.69 -29.79 23.59
N GLU A 613 -8.11 -28.71 24.12
CA GLU A 613 -7.69 -28.58 25.52
C GLU A 613 -8.84 -28.18 26.46
N GLY A 614 -10.08 -28.07 25.96
CA GLY A 614 -11.28 -27.74 26.72
C GLY A 614 -11.50 -26.25 26.98
N LYS A 615 -10.76 -25.37 26.29
CA LYS A 615 -10.92 -23.91 26.41
C LYS A 615 -11.98 -23.39 25.45
N SER A 616 -12.78 -22.43 25.89
CA SER A 616 -13.66 -21.64 25.03
C SER A 616 -12.83 -20.60 24.26
N VAL A 617 -13.07 -20.49 22.95
CA VAL A 617 -12.31 -19.63 22.05
C VAL A 617 -13.27 -18.69 21.32
N MET A 618 -12.83 -17.46 21.05
CA MET A 618 -13.48 -16.52 20.14
C MET A 618 -12.44 -15.94 19.18
N LEU A 619 -12.86 -15.65 17.95
CA LEU A 619 -12.00 -15.06 16.92
C LEU A 619 -12.46 -13.64 16.60
N ALA A 620 -11.51 -12.73 16.37
CA ALA A 620 -11.78 -11.39 15.85
C ALA A 620 -11.21 -11.26 14.43
N ALA A 621 -12.05 -10.90 13.47
CA ALA A 621 -11.67 -10.72 12.08
C ALA A 621 -11.12 -9.32 11.82
N GLY A 622 -9.94 -9.02 12.35
CA GLY A 622 -9.29 -7.70 12.22
C GLY A 622 -8.50 -7.48 10.93
N ASP A 623 -8.44 -8.42 9.97
CA ASP A 623 -8.00 -8.15 8.58
C ASP A 623 -9.18 -7.62 7.75
N THR A 624 -9.69 -6.44 8.10
CA THR A 624 -10.92 -5.87 7.52
C THR A 624 -10.72 -5.40 6.08
N PHE A 625 -9.48 -5.14 5.65
CA PHE A 625 -9.13 -4.72 4.29
C PHE A 625 -9.28 -5.85 3.27
N ARG A 626 -9.28 -7.12 3.69
CA ARG A 626 -9.38 -8.27 2.79
C ARG A 626 -10.67 -9.02 3.09
N ALA A 627 -11.71 -8.78 2.28
CA ALA A 627 -12.99 -9.49 2.38
C ALA A 627 -12.81 -11.02 2.46
N ALA A 628 -11.94 -11.58 1.62
CA ALA A 628 -11.63 -13.02 1.62
C ALA A 628 -10.93 -13.51 2.91
N ALA A 629 -10.21 -12.65 3.64
CA ALA A 629 -9.59 -13.02 4.92
C ALA A 629 -10.65 -13.12 6.02
N VAL A 630 -11.60 -12.17 6.06
CA VAL A 630 -12.77 -12.21 6.95
C VAL A 630 -13.60 -13.47 6.69
N GLU A 631 -13.95 -13.73 5.42
CA GLU A 631 -14.70 -14.92 5.02
C GLU A 631 -13.95 -16.22 5.38
N GLN A 632 -12.63 -16.27 5.11
CA GLN A 632 -11.81 -17.43 5.47
C GLN A 632 -11.84 -17.70 6.97
N LEU A 633 -11.73 -16.66 7.80
CA LEU A 633 -11.77 -16.81 9.26
C LEU A 633 -13.16 -17.22 9.75
N GLN A 634 -14.23 -16.69 9.16
CA GLN A 634 -15.61 -17.11 9.44
C GLN A 634 -15.83 -18.59 9.11
N VAL A 635 -15.36 -19.06 7.95
CA VAL A 635 -15.42 -20.47 7.57
C VAL A 635 -14.65 -21.35 8.57
N TRP A 636 -13.50 -20.90 9.06
CA TRP A 636 -12.78 -21.60 10.12
C TRP A 636 -13.57 -21.67 11.43
N GLY A 637 -14.23 -20.57 11.79
CA GLY A 637 -15.12 -20.49 12.95
C GLY A 637 -16.30 -21.44 12.83
N GLU A 638 -17.05 -21.38 11.73
CA GLU A 638 -18.21 -22.24 11.45
C GLU A 638 -17.84 -23.73 11.49
N ARG A 639 -16.76 -24.11 10.81
CA ARG A 639 -16.27 -25.51 10.78
C ARG A 639 -15.93 -26.07 12.15
N ASN A 640 -15.56 -25.21 13.10
CA ASN A 640 -15.16 -25.62 14.45
C ASN A 640 -16.16 -25.19 15.54
N SER A 641 -17.30 -24.63 15.16
CA SER A 641 -18.28 -24.05 16.09
C SER A 641 -17.66 -23.01 17.04
N ILE A 642 -16.81 -22.14 16.51
CA ILE A 642 -16.13 -21.05 17.23
C ILE A 642 -16.76 -19.72 16.81
N PRO A 643 -17.23 -18.88 17.75
CA PRO A 643 -17.79 -17.57 17.42
C PRO A 643 -16.72 -16.66 16.81
N VAL A 644 -17.08 -16.00 15.71
CA VAL A 644 -16.23 -15.02 15.02
C VAL A 644 -16.94 -13.66 15.04
N ILE A 645 -16.24 -12.64 15.53
CA ILE A 645 -16.69 -11.25 15.48
C ILE A 645 -16.05 -10.60 14.26
N ALA A 646 -16.91 -10.09 13.38
CA ALA A 646 -16.53 -9.44 12.13
C ALA A 646 -17.48 -8.28 11.85
N GLN A 647 -16.99 -7.27 11.14
CA GLN A 647 -17.78 -6.16 10.60
C GLN A 647 -17.68 -6.17 9.06
N HIS A 648 -18.21 -5.14 8.40
CA HIS A 648 -18.14 -5.00 6.94
C HIS A 648 -16.69 -4.78 6.46
N THR A 649 -16.41 -5.13 5.21
CA THR A 649 -15.09 -4.91 4.58
C THR A 649 -14.72 -3.42 4.63
N GLY A 650 -13.49 -3.12 5.04
CA GLY A 650 -13.00 -1.75 5.21
C GLY A 650 -13.34 -1.11 6.56
N ALA A 651 -14.01 -1.83 7.47
CA ALA A 651 -14.22 -1.36 8.83
C ALA A 651 -12.90 -1.12 9.58
N ASP A 652 -12.92 -0.29 10.61
CA ASP A 652 -11.75 -0.04 11.46
C ASP A 652 -11.38 -1.31 12.27
N SER A 653 -10.20 -1.88 12.00
CA SER A 653 -9.71 -3.11 12.64
C SER A 653 -9.67 -3.00 14.16
N ALA A 654 -9.29 -1.83 14.71
CA ALA A 654 -9.26 -1.62 16.14
C ALA A 654 -10.66 -1.67 16.77
N SER A 655 -11.68 -1.19 16.06
CA SER A 655 -13.08 -1.27 16.49
C SER A 655 -13.60 -2.71 16.47
N VAL A 656 -13.31 -3.49 15.42
CA VAL A 656 -13.67 -4.92 15.37
C VAL A 656 -13.06 -5.70 16.53
N VAL A 657 -11.78 -5.45 16.83
CA VAL A 657 -11.07 -6.10 17.93
C VAL A 657 -11.63 -5.66 19.29
N PHE A 658 -11.97 -4.38 19.46
CA PHE A 658 -12.60 -3.87 20.68
C PHE A 658 -13.94 -4.57 20.97
N ASP A 659 -14.80 -4.66 19.96
CA ASP A 659 -16.09 -5.35 20.06
C ASP A 659 -15.89 -6.83 20.39
N ALA A 660 -14.92 -7.48 19.76
CA ALA A 660 -14.60 -8.87 20.03
C ALA A 660 -14.11 -9.09 21.46
N PHE A 661 -13.30 -8.18 21.99
CA PHE A 661 -12.81 -8.25 23.36
C PHE A 661 -13.94 -8.03 24.37
N GLN A 662 -14.80 -7.04 24.15
CA GLN A 662 -15.99 -6.83 24.99
C GLN A 662 -16.93 -8.06 24.96
N ALA A 663 -17.19 -8.62 23.77
CA ALA A 663 -18.01 -9.81 23.61
C ALA A 663 -17.40 -11.04 24.28
N ALA A 664 -16.09 -11.24 24.17
CA ALA A 664 -15.37 -12.34 24.81
C ALA A 664 -15.44 -12.23 26.34
N LYS A 665 -15.30 -11.03 26.89
CA LYS A 665 -15.43 -10.76 28.34
C LYS A 665 -16.85 -11.01 28.83
N ALA A 666 -17.87 -10.50 28.13
CA ALA A 666 -19.27 -10.70 28.48
C ALA A 666 -19.70 -12.18 28.43
N ARG A 667 -19.14 -12.96 27.49
CA ARG A 667 -19.42 -14.38 27.32
C ARG A 667 -18.50 -15.30 28.13
N ASN A 668 -17.62 -14.76 28.98
CA ASN A 668 -16.65 -15.52 29.77
C ASN A 668 -15.82 -16.49 28.90
N ILE A 669 -15.36 -16.03 27.74
CA ILE A 669 -14.48 -16.79 26.85
C ILE A 669 -13.08 -16.88 27.44
N ASP A 670 -12.42 -18.03 27.32
CA ASP A 670 -11.08 -18.25 27.86
C ASP A 670 -9.99 -17.64 26.97
N VAL A 671 -10.11 -17.73 25.65
CA VAL A 671 -9.10 -17.22 24.69
C VAL A 671 -9.75 -16.40 23.58
N LEU A 672 -9.24 -15.20 23.35
CA LEU A 672 -9.56 -14.37 22.19
C LEU A 672 -8.35 -14.33 21.25
N ILE A 673 -8.54 -14.70 19.99
CA ILE A 673 -7.49 -14.59 18.96
C ILE A 673 -7.92 -13.55 17.93
N ALA A 674 -7.15 -12.47 17.82
CA ALA A 674 -7.40 -11.39 16.86
C ALA A 674 -6.50 -11.52 15.63
N ASP A 675 -7.09 -11.66 14.45
CA ASP A 675 -6.39 -11.54 13.17
C ASP A 675 -6.12 -10.06 12.85
N THR A 676 -5.09 -9.77 12.07
CA THR A 676 -4.76 -8.40 11.64
C THR A 676 -4.37 -8.37 10.17
N ALA A 677 -4.43 -7.17 9.58
CA ALA A 677 -3.83 -6.92 8.27
C ALA A 677 -2.32 -7.22 8.24
N GLY A 678 -1.78 -7.48 7.04
CA GLY A 678 -0.36 -7.81 6.83
C GLY A 678 0.27 -7.19 5.58
N ARG A 679 -0.22 -6.04 5.11
CA ARG A 679 0.24 -5.36 3.89
C ARG A 679 1.54 -4.58 4.14
N LEU A 680 2.68 -5.26 4.13
CA LEU A 680 3.99 -4.67 4.47
C LEU A 680 4.46 -3.57 3.50
N GLN A 681 3.93 -3.49 2.28
CA GLN A 681 4.29 -2.44 1.32
C GLN A 681 3.95 -1.03 1.83
N ASN A 682 2.95 -0.89 2.72
CA ASN A 682 2.55 0.36 3.34
C ASN A 682 2.95 0.34 4.83
N LYS A 683 4.26 0.22 5.09
CA LYS A 683 4.81 -0.05 6.44
C LYS A 683 4.25 0.89 7.50
N ASP A 684 4.25 2.19 7.27
CA ASP A 684 3.88 3.19 8.28
C ASP A 684 2.40 3.06 8.69
N ASN A 685 1.51 2.93 7.70
CA ASN A 685 0.07 2.77 7.96
C ASN A 685 -0.22 1.46 8.71
N LEU A 686 0.43 0.35 8.31
CA LEU A 686 0.27 -0.93 8.99
C LEU A 686 0.75 -0.87 10.45
N MET A 687 1.91 -0.23 10.71
CA MET A 687 2.45 -0.12 12.06
C MET A 687 1.56 0.76 12.95
N GLN A 688 1.09 1.90 12.44
CA GLN A 688 0.14 2.76 13.16
C GLN A 688 -1.18 2.03 13.48
N GLU A 689 -1.69 1.21 12.55
CA GLU A 689 -2.89 0.41 12.76
C GLU A 689 -2.68 -0.61 13.89
N LEU A 690 -1.55 -1.32 13.90
CA LEU A 690 -1.23 -2.29 14.95
C LEU A 690 -1.03 -1.64 16.32
N GLU A 691 -0.36 -0.49 16.38
CA GLU A 691 -0.26 0.32 17.60
C GLU A 691 -1.63 0.79 18.10
N LYS A 692 -2.51 1.21 17.17
CA LYS A 692 -3.89 1.60 17.49
C LYS A 692 -4.65 0.41 18.08
N ILE A 693 -4.58 -0.77 17.47
CA ILE A 693 -5.22 -2.00 17.98
C ILE A 693 -4.74 -2.30 19.40
N ALA A 694 -3.42 -2.33 19.63
CA ALA A 694 -2.85 -2.60 20.95
C ALA A 694 -3.29 -1.54 21.99
N ARG A 695 -3.29 -0.26 21.62
CA ARG A 695 -3.76 0.84 22.49
C ARG A 695 -5.24 0.71 22.85
N VAL A 696 -6.07 0.29 21.90
CA VAL A 696 -7.51 0.10 22.11
C VAL A 696 -7.78 -1.10 23.02
N MET A 697 -7.06 -2.22 22.85
CA MET A 697 -7.13 -3.36 23.78
C MET A 697 -6.80 -2.94 25.23
N LYS A 698 -5.76 -2.10 25.41
CA LYS A 698 -5.34 -1.58 26.72
C LYS A 698 -6.39 -0.76 27.46
N LYS A 699 -7.40 -0.24 26.76
CA LYS A 699 -8.54 0.46 27.39
C LYS A 699 -9.45 -0.50 28.16
N ILE A 700 -9.53 -1.77 27.74
CA ILE A 700 -10.36 -2.81 28.35
C ILE A 700 -9.59 -3.56 29.45
N ASP A 701 -8.34 -3.90 29.16
CA ASP A 701 -7.42 -4.57 30.08
C ASP A 701 -6.00 -3.99 29.87
N PRO A 702 -5.41 -3.32 30.87
CA PRO A 702 -4.07 -2.74 30.76
C PRO A 702 -2.97 -3.74 30.36
N ASP A 703 -3.15 -5.03 30.65
CA ASP A 703 -2.19 -6.09 30.35
C ASP A 703 -2.43 -6.74 28.97
N ALA A 704 -3.47 -6.33 28.23
CA ALA A 704 -3.75 -6.82 26.89
C ALA A 704 -3.01 -6.02 25.79
N PRO A 705 -2.64 -6.64 24.66
CA PRO A 705 -2.65 -8.09 24.41
C PRO A 705 -1.65 -8.85 25.29
N HIS A 706 -2.04 -10.03 25.77
CA HIS A 706 -1.19 -10.86 26.63
C HIS A 706 -0.14 -11.62 25.83
N GLU A 707 -0.43 -11.88 24.55
CA GLU A 707 0.53 -12.40 23.59
C GLU A 707 0.43 -11.61 22.28
N VAL A 708 1.54 -11.07 21.81
CA VAL A 708 1.70 -10.54 20.45
C VAL A 708 2.52 -11.55 19.66
N MET A 709 1.81 -12.32 18.82
CA MET A 709 2.36 -13.46 18.09
C MET A 709 2.67 -13.07 16.65
N LEU A 710 3.95 -12.99 16.30
CA LEU A 710 4.38 -12.81 14.91
C LEU A 710 4.39 -14.15 14.18
N THR A 711 3.69 -14.24 13.06
CA THR A 711 3.82 -15.37 12.13
C THR A 711 4.81 -15.04 11.02
N ILE A 712 5.82 -15.88 10.83
CA ILE A 712 6.82 -15.77 9.77
C ILE A 712 6.85 -17.04 8.93
N ASP A 713 7.14 -16.89 7.64
CA ASP A 713 7.29 -17.99 6.69
C ASP A 713 8.76 -18.45 6.66
N ALA A 714 9.01 -19.72 7.00
CA ALA A 714 10.36 -20.30 7.01
C ALA A 714 11.04 -20.25 5.63
N GLY A 715 10.28 -20.21 4.54
CA GLY A 715 10.82 -20.10 3.18
C GLY A 715 11.38 -18.72 2.82
N THR A 716 11.09 -17.69 3.62
CA THR A 716 11.49 -16.30 3.30
C THR A 716 12.94 -15.97 3.68
N GLY A 717 13.65 -16.89 4.35
CA GLY A 717 15.05 -16.74 4.73
C GLY A 717 15.30 -15.47 5.55
N GLN A 718 16.36 -14.73 5.22
CA GLN A 718 16.77 -13.52 5.96
C GLN A 718 15.72 -12.38 5.97
N ASN A 719 14.72 -12.40 5.08
CA ASN A 719 13.62 -11.44 5.14
C ASN A 719 12.79 -11.57 6.43
N ALA A 720 12.75 -12.75 7.03
CA ALA A 720 12.08 -12.95 8.32
C ALA A 720 12.76 -12.14 9.44
N ILE A 721 14.10 -12.03 9.43
CA ILE A 721 14.86 -11.26 10.44
C ILE A 721 14.47 -9.78 10.39
N SER A 722 14.40 -9.21 9.19
CA SER A 722 13.95 -7.82 8.99
C SER A 722 12.52 -7.62 9.46
N GLN A 723 11.63 -8.60 9.26
CA GLN A 723 10.25 -8.54 9.74
C GLN A 723 10.18 -8.60 11.26
N VAL A 724 10.87 -9.53 11.91
CA VAL A 724 10.89 -9.64 13.37
C VAL A 724 11.33 -8.32 14.00
N ASN A 725 12.41 -7.71 13.50
CA ASN A 725 12.88 -6.43 14.00
C ASN A 725 11.82 -5.32 13.88
N LEU A 726 11.20 -5.20 12.69
CA LEU A 726 10.21 -4.16 12.41
C LEU A 726 8.96 -4.29 13.30
N PHE A 727 8.37 -5.48 13.38
CA PHE A 727 7.18 -5.70 14.20
C PHE A 727 7.50 -5.59 15.70
N ASN A 728 8.70 -6.01 16.14
CA ASN A 728 9.10 -5.89 17.53
C ASN A 728 9.26 -4.44 17.97
N GLN A 729 9.82 -3.58 17.12
CA GLN A 729 9.95 -2.14 17.40
C GLN A 729 8.59 -1.44 17.52
N CYS A 730 7.58 -1.91 16.78
CA CYS A 730 6.26 -1.29 16.73
C CYS A 730 5.34 -1.73 17.88
N VAL A 731 5.12 -3.05 18.04
CA VAL A 731 4.11 -3.57 18.99
C VAL A 731 4.70 -4.34 20.17
N GLY A 732 6.00 -4.64 20.16
CA GLY A 732 6.64 -5.48 21.17
C GLY A 732 6.18 -6.93 21.06
N LEU A 733 6.97 -7.77 20.39
CA LEU A 733 6.63 -9.17 20.18
C LEU A 733 6.91 -9.99 21.44
N THR A 734 5.99 -10.91 21.76
CA THR A 734 6.14 -11.83 22.89
C THR A 734 6.25 -13.29 22.46
N GLY A 735 5.90 -13.59 21.20
CA GLY A 735 6.02 -14.92 20.63
C GLY A 735 6.16 -14.92 19.11
N ILE A 736 6.80 -15.97 18.60
CA ILE A 736 6.98 -16.21 17.17
C ILE A 736 6.38 -17.57 16.80
N THR A 737 5.64 -17.59 15.70
CA THR A 737 5.25 -18.82 15.00
C THR A 737 5.97 -18.90 13.66
N LEU A 738 6.71 -19.98 13.44
CA LEU A 738 7.39 -20.25 12.19
C LEU A 738 6.57 -21.24 11.36
N SER A 739 6.03 -20.81 10.22
CA SER A 739 5.17 -21.63 9.36
C SER A 739 5.90 -22.18 8.14
N LYS A 740 5.26 -23.10 7.42
CA LYS A 740 5.69 -23.67 6.13
C LYS A 740 7.08 -24.32 6.13
N LEU A 741 7.49 -24.90 7.26
CA LEU A 741 8.75 -25.65 7.36
C LEU A 741 8.79 -26.85 6.40
N ASP A 742 7.62 -27.41 6.07
CA ASP A 742 7.43 -28.50 5.10
C ASP A 742 7.66 -28.09 3.65
N GLY A 743 7.47 -26.81 3.35
CA GLY A 743 7.62 -26.27 2.00
C GLY A 743 9.07 -26.01 1.59
N THR A 744 9.98 -25.85 2.54
CA THR A 744 11.28 -25.20 2.34
C THR A 744 12.48 -26.06 2.72
N ALA A 745 13.60 -25.86 2.02
CA ALA A 745 14.92 -26.38 2.40
C ALA A 745 15.77 -25.34 3.17
N LYS A 746 15.22 -24.13 3.37
CA LYS A 746 15.82 -22.95 3.98
C LYS A 746 15.39 -22.77 5.45
N GLY A 747 15.19 -23.87 6.18
CA GLY A 747 14.70 -23.83 7.56
C GLY A 747 15.70 -23.26 8.58
N GLY A 748 16.92 -22.91 8.18
CA GLY A 748 17.96 -22.39 9.08
C GLY A 748 17.66 -21.00 9.66
N VAL A 749 16.68 -20.27 9.12
CA VAL A 749 16.25 -18.98 9.63
C VAL A 749 15.81 -19.03 11.10
N ILE A 750 15.32 -20.18 11.58
CA ILE A 750 14.92 -20.38 12.97
C ILE A 750 16.07 -20.12 13.96
N PHE A 751 17.31 -20.48 13.59
CA PHE A 751 18.50 -20.27 14.42
C PHE A 751 18.86 -18.79 14.49
N ALA A 752 18.80 -18.07 13.36
CA ALA A 752 19.02 -16.63 13.34
C ALA A 752 18.00 -15.85 14.17
N VAL A 753 16.72 -16.25 14.10
CA VAL A 753 15.66 -15.62 14.90
C VAL A 753 15.91 -15.84 16.39
N ALA A 754 16.24 -17.07 16.79
CA ALA A 754 16.54 -17.42 18.17
C ALA A 754 17.75 -16.66 18.73
N ASP A 755 18.86 -16.62 17.98
CA ASP A 755 20.10 -15.94 18.40
C ASP A 755 19.94 -14.41 18.49
N LYS A 756 19.24 -13.78 17.54
CA LYS A 756 19.21 -12.31 17.45
C LYS A 756 18.21 -11.64 18.38
N PHE A 757 17.02 -12.21 18.58
CA PHE A 757 15.90 -11.47 19.17
C PHE A 757 15.53 -11.92 20.58
N ASN A 758 15.93 -13.12 21.02
CA ASN A 758 15.53 -13.68 22.31
C ASN A 758 14.00 -13.62 22.56
N ILE A 759 13.22 -13.68 21.48
CA ILE A 759 11.76 -13.78 21.54
C ILE A 759 11.42 -15.27 21.46
N PRO A 760 10.56 -15.80 22.36
CA PRO A 760 10.17 -17.18 22.33
C PRO A 760 9.57 -17.63 20.99
N ILE A 761 10.07 -18.74 20.47
CA ILE A 761 9.39 -19.47 19.41
C ILE A 761 8.34 -20.33 20.10
N ARG A 762 7.07 -20.00 19.87
CA ARG A 762 5.93 -20.68 20.50
C ARG A 762 5.50 -21.88 19.70
N TYR A 763 5.44 -21.72 18.37
CA TYR A 763 4.93 -22.74 17.46
C TYR A 763 5.75 -22.89 16.19
N ILE A 764 5.70 -24.10 15.64
CA ILE A 764 6.18 -24.45 14.31
C ILE A 764 5.05 -25.09 13.49
N GLY A 765 4.91 -24.67 12.23
CA GLY A 765 3.97 -25.21 11.27
C GLY A 765 4.68 -26.10 10.25
N VAL A 766 4.32 -27.38 10.22
CA VAL A 766 5.01 -28.45 9.45
C VAL A 766 4.09 -29.16 8.45
N GLY A 767 3.05 -28.46 7.98
CA GLY A 767 2.06 -28.99 7.05
C GLY A 767 0.78 -28.15 6.99
N GLU A 768 -0.14 -28.52 6.11
CA GLU A 768 -1.43 -27.83 5.93
C GLU A 768 -2.54 -28.34 6.86
N GLY A 769 -2.42 -29.58 7.35
CA GLY A 769 -3.41 -30.23 8.19
C GLY A 769 -3.61 -29.52 9.54
N ILE A 770 -4.79 -29.74 10.14
CA ILE A 770 -5.18 -29.06 11.39
C ILE A 770 -4.27 -29.42 12.58
N ASP A 771 -3.72 -30.64 12.56
CA ASP A 771 -2.80 -31.17 13.57
C ASP A 771 -1.31 -30.81 13.29
N ASP A 772 -1.04 -30.02 12.24
CA ASP A 772 0.34 -29.72 11.78
C ASP A 772 0.92 -28.42 12.35
N LEU A 773 0.21 -27.78 13.29
CA LEU A 773 0.78 -26.73 14.15
C LEU A 773 1.23 -27.36 15.46
N ARG A 774 2.46 -27.08 15.89
CA ARG A 774 3.04 -27.72 17.07
C ARG A 774 3.70 -26.72 17.98
N ALA A 775 3.54 -26.91 19.29
CA ALA A 775 4.36 -26.22 20.26
C ALA A 775 5.84 -26.52 19.97
N PHE A 776 6.66 -25.48 19.94
CA PHE A 776 8.07 -25.62 19.66
C PHE A 776 8.80 -26.28 20.83
N LYS A 777 9.60 -27.29 20.52
CA LYS A 777 10.51 -27.97 21.43
C LYS A 777 11.83 -28.12 20.69
N SER A 778 12.89 -27.53 21.23
CA SER A 778 14.19 -27.49 20.56
C SER A 778 14.77 -28.89 20.39
N ASP A 779 14.69 -29.73 21.42
CA ASP A 779 15.22 -31.11 21.40
C ASP A 779 14.54 -31.96 20.31
N ASP A 780 13.20 -31.97 20.27
CA ASP A 780 12.42 -32.69 19.24
C ASP A 780 12.73 -32.17 17.82
N PHE A 781 12.91 -30.84 17.67
CA PHE A 781 13.22 -30.21 16.39
C PHE A 781 14.62 -30.58 15.89
N ILE A 782 15.63 -30.50 16.77
CA ILE A 782 17.02 -30.87 16.47
C ILE A 782 17.12 -32.36 16.15
N ASP A 783 16.48 -33.23 16.93
CA ASP A 783 16.50 -34.66 16.66
C ASP A 783 15.82 -35.01 15.35
N ALA A 784 14.71 -34.34 15.00
CA ALA A 784 14.09 -34.53 13.70
C ALA A 784 15.00 -34.04 12.57
N LEU A 785 15.62 -32.87 12.73
CA LEU A 785 16.49 -32.23 11.74
C LEU A 785 17.75 -33.04 11.43
N PHE A 786 18.35 -33.70 12.43
CA PHE A 786 19.58 -34.49 12.30
C PHE A 786 19.35 -36.01 12.28
N SER A 787 18.10 -36.48 12.24
CA SER A 787 17.83 -37.92 12.19
C SER A 787 18.25 -38.52 10.84
N GLN A 788 19.07 -39.57 10.88
CA GLN A 788 19.45 -40.36 9.71
C GLN A 788 18.48 -41.54 9.60
N ASP A 789 17.50 -41.48 8.69
CA ASP A 789 16.67 -42.64 8.34
C ASP A 789 17.17 -43.22 7.00
N GLU A 790 17.23 -44.55 6.88
CA GLU A 790 17.71 -45.24 5.66
C GLU A 790 16.84 -45.00 4.41
N ASP A 791 15.63 -44.47 4.58
CA ASP A 791 14.65 -44.21 3.51
C ASP A 791 14.82 -42.83 2.82
N ASP A 792 15.84 -42.06 3.20
CA ASP A 792 16.05 -40.67 2.77
C ASP A 792 17.07 -40.49 1.62
N VAL A 793 17.50 -41.60 0.99
CA VAL A 793 18.44 -41.63 -0.14
C VAL A 793 17.71 -41.73 -1.48
#